data_AF-A0A958JN23-F1
#
_entry.id   AF-A0A958JN23-F1
#
_cell.length_a   1.000
_cell.length_b   1.000
_cell.length_c   1.000
_cell.angle_alpha   90.00
_cell.angle_beta   90.00
_cell.angle_gamma   90.00
#
_symmetry.space_group_name_H-M   'P 1'
#
loop_
_entity.id
_entity.type
_entity.pdbx_description
1 polymer ?
#
loop_
_entity_poly.entity_id
_entity_poly.type
_entity_poly.pdbx_seq_one_letter_code
_entity_poly.pdbx_strand_id
1 'polypeptide(L)'
;MMKKMWLRSLYSPLSLLWVLLLLGGALYLYPHLLSHLSLQREDLITALKGSQENLSSTKLPIFEFRIKTPYLQKLESSIPRKDDLLFYAPRQDSSLDPYVPGVFWSGFDQRTQAKFKYRGDSYYHWGKMKKSWRVKFPSDQLFDGQRRINLVSPKFESQMENFISYTYAKMAGVLAPLSYFVHARLNGKYLGLMLFVEQIDKYFMVNHALPEGKVYYLDLGGPWSEISSWESPGGIFRSQKENPDSELKTLTEVMKLRSIEDLPAFRSKIFSIIDRESFVRWAALNTVLGLYHQDSFHNIKIIFDPSKGKFIPIVWDPLMGKITQKSYFASEMILSRLVSDPEFQFQKNQMAWKLMQNELSKENQVSIVKKTIENIREDIYADSLKEYTKGSASGLRKLSNQKWDVESQKIISNVEKRFDYLSKEFMSNHIKSYHQMISKKNQSQKEFRGVLQYKGVSGIDMQLLELCSAVFSTSVSENISMRFVMGSDQKDAKTIHGKYNKEKQCFHFSYERKISPALIFTQISDHPNQPDVPLWKLSTRNIPFSVTISGAQLNDPNVLSIKFYMLNALDESKEVVVTSIYENIDQKYDLSKNETLDVEGRFINNDLVWEGDVFLKEDVLIKKDQNLILKPGTKVFLDSNVSIFVEGSLFAIGQKEAPIVFQASGNRPWGVLALHDINSNIELSYCHFKGG
;
A
#
# COMPACT_ATOMS: atom_id res chain seq x y z
N MET A 1 15.41 -70.11 30.28
CA MET A 1 15.82 -70.58 28.93
C MET A 1 15.24 -69.57 27.92
N MET A 2 15.88 -68.42 27.70
CA MET A 2 16.79 -68.12 26.57
C MET A 2 16.14 -68.41 25.20
N LYS A 3 15.91 -67.45 24.29
CA LYS A 3 16.84 -66.60 23.51
C LYS A 3 15.94 -65.68 22.62
N LYS A 4 16.10 -64.37 22.43
CA LYS A 4 17.16 -63.52 21.83
C LYS A 4 16.48 -62.60 20.78
N MET A 5 17.14 -61.48 20.46
CA MET A 5 16.99 -60.58 19.28
C MET A 5 15.95 -59.44 19.43
N TRP A 6 16.27 -58.14 19.43
CA TRP A 6 17.49 -57.37 19.16
C TRP A 6 17.48 -56.06 19.98
N LEU A 7 18.61 -55.74 20.62
CA LEU A 7 18.96 -54.43 21.17
C LEU A 7 20.36 -54.13 20.62
N ARG A 8 20.50 -53.12 19.75
CA ARG A 8 21.78 -52.45 19.46
C ARG A 8 21.54 -51.13 18.70
N SER A 9 22.31 -50.12 19.12
CA SER A 9 22.55 -48.81 18.50
C SER A 9 21.78 -47.61 19.09
N LEU A 10 22.19 -47.17 20.29
CA LEU A 10 22.06 -45.77 20.73
C LEU A 10 23.20 -45.42 21.70
N TYR A 11 24.44 -45.55 21.25
CA TYR A 11 25.59 -44.94 21.91
C TYR A 11 26.58 -44.50 20.83
N SER A 12 26.47 -43.23 20.41
CA SER A 12 27.56 -42.55 19.69
C SER A 12 28.17 -41.49 20.63
N PRO A 13 29.49 -41.25 20.59
CA PRO A 13 30.16 -40.26 21.43
C PRO A 13 29.61 -38.84 21.28
N LEU A 14 28.88 -38.53 20.19
CA LEU A 14 28.28 -37.22 19.97
C LEU A 14 27.11 -36.91 20.91
N SER A 15 26.34 -37.91 21.37
CA SER A 15 25.17 -37.64 22.23
C SER A 15 25.56 -37.24 23.65
N LEU A 16 26.72 -37.67 24.15
CA LEU A 16 27.26 -37.24 25.44
C LEU A 16 27.85 -35.81 25.39
N LEU A 17 28.42 -35.41 24.25
CA LEU A 17 28.93 -34.05 24.06
C LEU A 17 27.80 -33.01 24.06
N TRP A 18 26.65 -33.35 23.48
CA TRP A 18 25.45 -32.50 23.47
C TRP A 18 24.83 -32.31 24.86
N VAL A 19 24.79 -33.36 25.68
CA VAL A 19 24.27 -33.29 27.06
C VAL A 19 25.21 -32.46 27.97
N LEU A 20 26.53 -32.57 27.78
CA LEU A 20 27.50 -31.76 28.52
C LEU A 20 27.53 -30.29 28.08
N LEU A 21 27.29 -29.99 26.80
CA LEU A 21 27.12 -28.61 26.30
C LEU A 21 25.83 -27.96 26.82
N LEU A 22 24.74 -28.71 26.94
CA LEU A 22 23.47 -28.24 27.51
C LEU A 22 23.59 -27.99 29.02
N LEU A 23 24.31 -28.83 29.76
CA LEU A 23 24.56 -28.65 31.19
C LEU A 23 25.57 -27.52 31.47
N GLY A 24 26.59 -27.36 30.62
CA GLY A 24 27.57 -26.26 30.73
C GLY A 24 26.95 -24.88 30.42
N GLY A 25 26.06 -24.80 29.44
CA GLY A 25 25.30 -23.57 29.13
C GLY A 25 24.32 -23.18 30.25
N ALA A 26 23.68 -24.17 30.88
CA ALA A 26 22.77 -23.94 32.00
C ALA A 26 23.49 -23.40 33.24
N LEU A 27 24.72 -23.85 33.52
CA LEU A 27 25.53 -23.37 34.66
C LEU A 27 26.15 -21.98 34.44
N TYR A 28 26.42 -21.59 33.19
CA TYR A 28 26.95 -20.25 32.87
C TYR A 28 25.87 -19.15 32.85
N LEU A 29 24.62 -19.52 32.55
CA LEU A 29 23.48 -18.59 32.49
C LEU A 29 22.78 -18.38 33.86
N TYR A 30 22.95 -19.30 34.80
CA TYR A 30 22.21 -19.30 36.08
C TYR A 30 22.51 -18.09 37.00
N PRO A 31 23.76 -17.60 37.16
CA PRO A 31 24.04 -16.43 38.01
C PRO A 31 23.61 -15.09 37.37
N HIS A 32 23.57 -15.03 36.03
CA HIS A 32 23.08 -13.85 35.29
C HIS A 32 21.55 -13.77 35.25
N LEU A 33 20.85 -14.90 35.33
CA LEU A 33 19.39 -14.91 35.45
C LEU A 33 18.92 -14.46 36.83
N LEU A 34 19.58 -14.87 37.92
CA LEU A 34 19.16 -14.52 39.28
C LEU A 34 19.39 -13.04 39.64
N SER A 35 20.41 -12.38 39.07
CA SER A 35 20.63 -10.94 39.27
C SER A 35 19.64 -10.04 38.52
N HIS A 36 18.89 -10.57 37.55
CA HIS A 36 17.79 -9.88 36.88
C HIS A 36 16.39 -10.26 37.41
N LEU A 37 16.28 -11.31 38.22
CA LEU A 37 15.01 -11.78 38.81
C LEU A 37 14.60 -11.05 40.10
N SER A 38 15.45 -10.18 40.66
CA SER A 38 15.17 -9.46 41.92
C SER A 38 14.69 -8.01 41.74
N LEU A 39 14.65 -7.46 40.51
CA LEU A 39 14.38 -6.03 40.22
C LEU A 39 12.98 -5.75 39.65
N GLN A 40 11.95 -6.51 40.04
CA GLN A 40 10.57 -6.24 39.58
C GLN A 40 9.49 -6.25 40.67
N ARG A 41 9.86 -6.25 41.95
CA ARG A 41 8.85 -6.28 43.04
C ARG A 41 8.68 -4.97 43.81
N GLU A 42 9.51 -3.95 43.62
CA GLU A 42 9.38 -2.64 44.31
C GLU A 42 9.45 -1.39 43.40
N ASP A 43 9.50 -1.56 42.08
CA ASP A 43 10.15 -0.54 41.24
C ASP A 43 9.28 0.57 40.65
N LEU A 44 7.95 0.43 40.50
CA LEU A 44 7.15 1.49 39.84
C LEU A 44 7.08 2.76 40.70
N ILE A 45 6.76 2.60 41.98
CA ILE A 45 6.64 3.72 42.93
C ILE A 45 8.02 4.38 43.15
N THR A 46 9.09 3.60 43.10
CA THR A 46 10.48 4.06 43.26
C THR A 46 11.00 4.76 42.00
N ALA A 47 10.75 4.22 40.80
CA ALA A 47 11.13 4.84 39.53
C ALA A 47 10.44 6.19 39.28
N LEU A 48 9.21 6.35 39.77
CA LEU A 48 8.47 7.62 39.72
C LEU A 48 9.06 8.72 40.64
N LYS A 49 10.10 8.45 41.44
CA LYS A 49 10.78 9.47 42.28
C LYS A 49 11.75 10.37 41.51
N GLY A 50 12.14 10.01 40.29
CA GLY A 50 13.12 10.74 39.47
C GLY A 50 12.54 11.73 38.44
N SER A 51 11.22 11.92 38.38
CA SER A 51 10.58 12.82 37.43
C SER A 51 10.58 14.27 37.94
N GLN A 52 11.12 15.20 37.15
CA GLN A 52 10.94 16.64 37.35
C GLN A 52 9.64 17.08 36.68
N GLU A 53 8.51 16.76 37.30
CA GLU A 53 7.20 17.19 36.81
C GLU A 53 7.01 18.69 37.03
N ASN A 54 6.56 19.39 36.00
CA ASN A 54 6.11 20.77 36.12
C ASN A 54 4.73 20.92 35.45
N LEU A 55 3.69 20.94 36.28
CA LEU A 55 2.30 21.05 35.79
C LEU A 55 2.00 22.39 35.12
N SER A 56 2.76 23.46 35.41
CA SER A 56 2.53 24.76 34.78
C SER A 56 3.13 24.87 33.38
N SER A 57 4.00 23.93 32.98
CA SER A 57 4.64 23.94 31.65
C SER A 57 3.96 23.03 30.63
N THR A 58 3.12 22.07 31.06
CA THR A 58 2.42 21.20 30.13
C THR A 58 1.28 21.95 29.42
N LYS A 59 1.15 21.71 28.12
CA LYS A 59 0.03 22.17 27.28
C LYS A 59 -1.03 21.08 27.08
N LEU A 60 -0.82 19.91 27.68
CA LEU A 60 -1.62 18.73 27.45
C LEU A 60 -2.72 18.59 28.51
N PRO A 61 -3.87 17.99 28.17
CA PRO A 61 -4.84 17.58 29.17
C PRO A 61 -4.19 16.63 30.19
N ILE A 62 -4.46 16.89 31.46
CA ILE A 62 -3.90 16.14 32.59
C ILE A 62 -4.88 15.03 32.96
N PHE A 63 -4.43 13.78 32.93
CA PHE A 63 -5.19 12.64 33.40
C PHE A 63 -4.50 11.99 34.59
N GLU A 64 -5.22 11.89 35.72
CA GLU A 64 -4.71 11.22 36.92
C GLU A 64 -5.54 9.98 37.28
N PHE A 65 -4.86 8.88 37.55
CA PHE A 65 -5.47 7.66 38.09
C PHE A 65 -5.04 7.48 39.54
N ARG A 66 -6.01 7.25 40.43
CA ARG A 66 -5.75 6.83 41.81
C ARG A 66 -6.20 5.40 42.02
N ILE A 67 -5.25 4.49 42.19
CA ILE A 67 -5.46 3.06 42.36
C ILE A 67 -4.73 2.64 43.64
N LYS A 68 -5.45 2.00 44.58
CA LYS A 68 -4.85 1.55 45.84
C LYS A 68 -3.75 0.52 45.57
N THR A 69 -2.67 0.56 46.36
CA THR A 69 -1.50 -0.32 46.21
C THR A 69 -1.83 -1.82 46.06
N PRO A 70 -2.75 -2.42 46.84
CA PRO A 70 -3.09 -3.84 46.65
C PRO A 70 -3.67 -4.15 45.27
N TYR A 71 -4.39 -3.21 44.66
CA TYR A 71 -4.92 -3.38 43.31
C TYR A 71 -3.85 -3.23 42.23
N LEU A 72 -2.87 -2.34 42.43
CA LEU A 72 -1.69 -2.28 41.56
C LEU A 72 -0.88 -3.57 41.62
N GLN A 73 -0.64 -4.10 42.82
CA GLN A 73 0.02 -5.40 43.01
C GLN A 73 -0.75 -6.53 42.30
N LYS A 74 -2.08 -6.52 42.36
CA LYS A 74 -2.92 -7.46 41.61
C LYS A 74 -2.70 -7.34 40.09
N LEU A 75 -2.68 -6.13 39.55
CA LEU A 75 -2.41 -5.91 38.12
C LEU A 75 -1.01 -6.39 37.70
N GLU A 76 0.02 -6.10 38.49
CA GLU A 76 1.38 -6.60 38.21
C GLU A 76 1.44 -8.13 38.29
N SER A 77 0.75 -8.75 39.26
CA SER A 77 0.71 -10.22 39.39
C SER A 77 -0.01 -10.92 38.24
N SER A 78 -0.86 -10.22 37.48
CA SER A 78 -1.54 -10.76 36.31
C SER A 78 -0.73 -10.65 35.01
N ILE A 79 0.45 -10.03 35.05
CA ILE A 79 1.32 -9.95 33.88
C ILE A 79 1.85 -11.35 33.53
N PRO A 80 1.74 -11.81 32.27
CA PRO A 80 2.29 -13.11 31.85
C PRO A 80 3.79 -13.23 32.17
N ARG A 81 4.22 -14.43 32.59
CA ARG A 81 5.64 -14.69 32.88
C ARG A 81 6.44 -14.70 31.57
N LYS A 82 7.70 -14.28 31.65
CA LYS A 82 8.58 -14.13 30.49
C LYS A 82 8.80 -15.44 29.72
N ASP A 83 8.69 -16.58 30.40
CA ASP A 83 8.88 -17.92 29.83
C ASP A 83 7.66 -18.41 29.03
N ASP A 84 6.49 -17.76 29.21
CA ASP A 84 5.27 -18.01 28.44
C ASP A 84 5.20 -17.14 27.16
N LEU A 85 6.22 -16.31 26.91
CA LEU A 85 6.29 -15.35 25.81
C LEU A 85 6.82 -15.98 24.52
N LEU A 86 6.08 -16.93 23.96
CA LEU A 86 6.07 -17.01 22.50
C LEU A 86 5.43 -15.71 22.00
N PHE A 87 6.13 -15.00 21.11
CA PHE A 87 5.93 -13.60 20.70
C PHE A 87 4.52 -13.19 20.20
N TYR A 88 3.54 -14.09 20.23
CA TYR A 88 2.17 -13.91 19.76
C TYR A 88 1.15 -14.76 20.52
N ALA A 89 1.35 -15.07 21.81
CA ALA A 89 0.30 -15.71 22.59
C ALA A 89 -0.74 -14.64 23.01
N PRO A 90 -1.94 -14.57 22.37
CA PRO A 90 -3.01 -13.71 22.88
C PRO A 90 -3.30 -14.07 24.33
N ARG A 91 -3.74 -13.10 25.15
CA ARG A 91 -4.26 -13.36 26.49
C ARG A 91 -5.52 -14.23 26.37
N GLN A 92 -5.34 -15.55 26.25
CA GLN A 92 -6.42 -16.51 26.05
C GLN A 92 -7.27 -16.69 27.31
N ASP A 93 -6.75 -16.32 28.48
CA ASP A 93 -7.48 -16.42 29.73
C ASP A 93 -7.90 -15.03 30.26
N SER A 94 -9.22 -14.80 30.34
CA SER A 94 -9.82 -13.61 30.95
C SER A 94 -9.47 -13.43 32.44
N SER A 95 -9.06 -14.50 33.13
CA SER A 95 -8.56 -14.45 34.50
C SER A 95 -7.20 -13.72 34.61
N LEU A 96 -6.44 -13.68 33.50
CA LEU A 96 -5.13 -13.01 33.38
C LEU A 96 -5.23 -11.54 32.95
N ASP A 97 -6.45 -10.98 32.80
CA ASP A 97 -6.65 -9.58 32.42
C ASP A 97 -7.66 -8.85 33.33
N PRO A 98 -7.38 -8.74 34.65
CA PRO A 98 -8.34 -8.25 35.61
C PRO A 98 -8.52 -6.72 35.52
N TYR A 99 -9.77 -6.29 35.55
CA TYR A 99 -10.10 -4.92 35.90
C TYR A 99 -10.02 -4.72 37.42
N VAL A 100 -9.37 -3.65 37.86
CA VAL A 100 -9.32 -3.23 39.27
C VAL A 100 -9.99 -1.87 39.46
N PRO A 101 -10.64 -1.61 40.61
CA PRO A 101 -11.30 -0.33 40.85
C PRO A 101 -10.28 0.78 41.17
N GLY A 102 -10.63 1.99 40.81
CA GLY A 102 -9.88 3.21 41.14
C GLY A 102 -10.68 4.45 40.79
N VAL A 103 -9.99 5.58 40.78
CA VAL A 103 -10.58 6.88 40.47
C VAL A 103 -9.83 7.49 39.29
N PHE A 104 -10.58 7.96 38.30
CA PHE A 104 -10.08 8.76 37.18
C PHE A 104 -10.34 10.23 37.45
N TRP A 105 -9.33 11.07 37.18
CA TRP A 105 -9.43 12.51 37.16
C TRP A 105 -9.10 13.04 35.77
N SER A 106 -9.97 13.91 35.25
CA SER A 106 -9.70 14.74 34.07
C SER A 106 -9.50 16.18 34.54
N GLY A 107 -8.28 16.69 34.38
CA GLY A 107 -7.85 17.92 35.05
C GLY A 107 -7.83 17.76 36.58
N PHE A 108 -8.14 18.83 37.30
CA PHE A 108 -8.13 18.86 38.77
C PHE A 108 -9.52 18.71 39.41
N ASP A 109 -10.60 18.80 38.61
CA ASP A 109 -11.96 18.96 39.15
C ASP A 109 -12.88 17.77 38.83
N GLN A 110 -12.75 17.17 37.64
CA GLN A 110 -13.66 16.11 37.21
C GLN A 110 -13.17 14.74 37.67
N ARG A 111 -13.89 14.15 38.63
CA ARG A 111 -13.57 12.86 39.23
C ARG A 111 -14.66 11.83 38.94
N THR A 112 -14.26 10.68 38.40
CA THR A 112 -15.16 9.56 38.12
C THR A 112 -14.62 8.25 38.70
N GLN A 113 -15.48 7.44 39.33
CA GLN A 113 -15.11 6.08 39.72
C GLN A 113 -14.94 5.25 38.45
N ALA A 114 -13.82 4.54 38.31
CA ALA A 114 -13.53 3.79 37.10
C ALA A 114 -12.85 2.46 37.40
N LYS A 115 -12.79 1.60 36.40
CA LYS A 115 -12.04 0.35 36.44
C LYS A 115 -10.86 0.41 35.49
N PHE A 116 -9.71 -0.08 35.93
CA PHE A 116 -8.44 0.01 35.23
C PHE A 116 -7.90 -1.39 34.93
N LYS A 117 -7.25 -1.55 33.78
CA LYS A 117 -6.45 -2.72 33.46
C LYS A 117 -5.31 -2.36 32.50
N TYR A 118 -4.32 -3.23 32.39
CA TYR A 118 -3.33 -3.15 31.31
C TYR A 118 -3.96 -3.59 29.98
N ARG A 119 -3.54 -2.97 28.88
CA ARG A 119 -4.02 -3.31 27.53
C ARG A 119 -2.89 -3.64 26.58
N GLY A 120 -3.24 -4.25 25.45
CA GLY A 120 -2.32 -4.56 24.34
C GLY A 120 -1.76 -5.97 24.45
N ASP A 121 -1.46 -6.55 23.29
CA ASP A 121 -1.13 -7.97 23.17
C ASP A 121 0.39 -8.23 23.20
N SER A 122 1.20 -7.20 22.91
CA SER A 122 2.65 -7.31 22.95
C SER A 122 3.26 -6.91 24.30
N TYR A 123 4.40 -7.55 24.62
CA TYR A 123 5.22 -7.26 25.80
C TYR A 123 5.53 -5.75 25.97
N TYR A 124 5.63 -5.01 24.87
CA TYR A 124 5.83 -3.57 24.89
C TYR A 124 4.77 -2.83 25.75
N HIS A 125 3.52 -3.29 25.76
CA HIS A 125 2.45 -2.55 26.41
C HIS A 125 2.34 -2.81 27.92
N TRP A 126 2.77 -3.97 28.41
CA TRP A 126 2.56 -4.38 29.80
C TRP A 126 3.83 -4.90 30.49
N GLY A 127 4.88 -5.25 29.76
CA GLY A 127 6.14 -5.74 30.31
C GLY A 127 7.10 -4.65 30.79
N LYS A 128 6.77 -3.38 30.54
CA LYS A 128 7.59 -2.20 30.87
C LYS A 128 7.30 -1.62 32.24
N MET A 129 8.11 -0.68 32.69
CA MET A 129 7.71 0.23 33.77
C MET A 129 6.50 1.07 33.36
N LYS A 130 6.56 1.68 32.16
CA LYS A 130 5.45 2.47 31.62
C LYS A 130 4.46 1.60 30.85
N LYS A 131 3.36 1.26 31.52
CA LYS A 131 2.30 0.39 30.99
C LYS A 131 1.30 1.18 30.13
N SER A 132 0.66 0.49 29.20
CA SER A 132 -0.54 0.98 28.49
C SER A 132 -1.80 0.56 29.24
N TRP A 133 -2.74 1.49 29.38
CA TRP A 133 -3.92 1.33 30.23
C TRP A 133 -5.21 1.35 29.40
N ARG A 134 -6.19 0.58 29.86
CA ARG A 134 -7.59 0.75 29.46
C ARG A 134 -8.38 1.14 30.70
N VAL A 135 -9.12 2.24 30.58
CA VAL A 135 -10.03 2.74 31.62
C VAL A 135 -11.44 2.41 31.18
N LYS A 136 -12.25 1.89 32.10
CA LYS A 136 -13.66 1.55 31.88
C LYS A 136 -14.51 2.31 32.88
N PHE A 137 -15.39 3.15 32.35
CA PHE A 137 -16.31 3.97 33.12
C PHE A 137 -17.64 3.25 33.40
N PRO A 138 -18.37 3.67 34.45
CA PRO A 138 -19.76 3.32 34.67
C PRO A 138 -20.61 3.69 33.45
N SER A 139 -21.67 2.92 33.18
CA SER A 139 -22.52 3.16 31.99
C SER A 139 -23.35 4.44 32.09
N ASP A 140 -23.57 4.94 33.29
CA ASP A 140 -24.28 6.16 33.67
C ASP A 140 -23.34 7.37 33.83
N GLN A 141 -22.02 7.17 33.77
CA GLN A 141 -21.01 8.22 33.90
C GLN A 141 -19.93 8.04 32.82
N LEU A 142 -20.31 8.25 31.57
CA LEU A 142 -19.40 8.15 30.42
C LEU A 142 -18.39 9.30 30.42
N PHE A 143 -17.18 9.04 29.93
CA PHE A 143 -16.17 10.09 29.69
C PHE A 143 -16.22 10.53 28.24
N ASP A 144 -16.64 11.77 27.97
CA ASP A 144 -16.81 12.30 26.60
C ASP A 144 -17.56 11.33 25.66
N GLY A 145 -18.70 10.84 26.14
CA GLY A 145 -19.53 9.86 25.43
C GLY A 145 -18.96 8.43 25.39
N GLN A 146 -17.74 8.20 25.89
CA GLN A 146 -17.07 6.90 25.84
C GLN A 146 -17.20 6.13 27.16
N ARG A 147 -17.56 4.85 27.05
CA ARG A 147 -17.51 3.92 28.20
C ARG A 147 -16.10 3.40 28.46
N ARG A 148 -15.24 3.38 27.45
CA ARG A 148 -13.87 2.89 27.56
C ARG A 148 -12.95 3.79 26.79
N ILE A 149 -11.80 4.10 27.39
CA ILE A 149 -10.73 4.83 26.73
C ILE A 149 -9.43 4.05 26.85
N ASN A 150 -8.48 4.36 25.98
CA ASN A 150 -7.18 3.75 25.99
C ASN A 150 -6.11 4.81 26.15
N LEU A 151 -5.12 4.52 27.00
CA LEU A 151 -3.92 5.32 27.16
C LEU A 151 -2.74 4.44 26.78
N VAL A 152 -2.12 4.76 25.67
CA VAL A 152 -1.10 3.94 25.02
C VAL A 152 0.27 4.57 25.25
N SER A 153 1.22 3.77 25.71
CA SER A 153 2.62 4.18 25.76
C SER A 153 3.17 4.26 24.32
N PRO A 154 3.79 5.36 23.87
CA PRO A 154 4.23 5.50 22.47
C PRO A 154 5.45 4.60 22.12
N LYS A 155 5.33 3.85 21.03
CA LYS A 155 6.21 2.71 20.70
C LYS A 155 7.60 3.08 20.15
N PHE A 156 7.68 4.12 19.32
CA PHE A 156 8.83 4.41 18.47
C PHE A 156 9.61 5.64 18.93
N GLU A 157 10.81 5.82 18.41
CA GLU A 157 11.72 6.89 18.79
C GLU A 157 11.10 8.29 18.75
N SER A 158 10.24 8.55 17.77
CA SER A 158 9.55 9.83 17.62
C SER A 158 8.49 10.09 18.70
N GLN A 159 7.97 9.02 19.30
CA GLN A 159 6.83 9.00 20.22
C GLN A 159 5.50 9.52 19.62
N MET A 160 5.42 9.76 18.30
CA MET A 160 4.28 10.46 17.69
C MET A 160 3.69 9.87 16.41
N GLU A 161 4.28 8.80 15.87
CA GLU A 161 3.83 8.18 14.60
C GLU A 161 2.34 7.81 14.59
N ASN A 162 1.84 7.12 15.62
CA ASN A 162 0.42 6.77 15.70
C ASN A 162 -0.47 8.02 15.76
N PHE A 163 -0.12 9.01 16.58
CA PHE A 163 -0.91 10.23 16.75
C PHE A 163 -1.00 11.04 15.45
N ILE A 164 0.13 11.24 14.77
CA ILE A 164 0.20 11.98 13.50
C ILE A 164 -0.62 11.25 12.44
N SER A 165 -0.51 9.93 12.37
CA SER A 165 -1.25 9.12 11.41
C SER A 165 -2.77 9.20 11.63
N TYR A 166 -3.25 9.15 12.88
CA TYR A 166 -4.67 9.36 13.19
C TYR A 166 -5.13 10.78 12.88
N THR A 167 -4.28 11.77 13.14
CA THR A 167 -4.56 13.19 12.83
C THR A 167 -4.75 13.37 11.32
N TYR A 168 -3.85 12.84 10.50
CA TYR A 168 -3.97 12.90 9.04
C TYR A 168 -5.15 12.08 8.52
N ALA A 169 -5.46 10.92 9.12
CA ALA A 169 -6.64 10.16 8.76
C ALA A 169 -7.92 10.98 8.94
N LYS A 170 -8.06 11.65 10.09
CA LYS A 170 -9.19 12.54 10.37
C LYS A 170 -9.28 13.69 9.37
N MET A 171 -8.15 14.32 9.03
CA MET A 171 -8.10 15.40 8.04
C MET A 171 -8.48 14.93 6.64
N ALA A 172 -8.12 13.70 6.27
CA ALA A 172 -8.49 13.11 4.99
C ALA A 172 -9.97 12.66 4.90
N GLY A 173 -10.74 12.83 5.99
CA GLY A 173 -12.10 12.33 6.09
C GLY A 173 -12.19 10.81 6.14
N VAL A 174 -11.12 10.14 6.61
CA VAL A 174 -11.13 8.69 6.83
C VAL A 174 -11.47 8.43 8.30
N LEU A 175 -12.40 7.50 8.52
CA LEU A 175 -12.86 7.15 9.86
C LEU A 175 -11.69 6.63 10.72
N ALA A 176 -11.44 7.27 11.85
CA ALA A 176 -10.31 7.00 12.73
C ALA A 176 -10.67 7.34 14.19
N PRO A 177 -10.08 6.65 15.18
CA PRO A 177 -10.31 6.98 16.59
C PRO A 177 -9.87 8.41 16.92
N LEU A 178 -10.62 9.09 17.78
CA LEU A 178 -10.12 10.30 18.43
C LEU A 178 -8.81 9.96 19.16
N SER A 179 -7.78 10.79 18.94
CA SER A 179 -6.49 10.63 19.59
C SER A 179 -5.87 11.98 19.93
N TYR A 180 -5.20 12.05 21.08
CA TYR A 180 -4.44 13.21 21.53
C TYR A 180 -3.46 12.79 22.63
N PHE A 181 -2.43 13.59 22.87
CA PHE A 181 -1.51 13.33 23.96
C PHE A 181 -2.04 13.84 25.30
N VAL A 182 -1.70 13.13 26.37
CA VAL A 182 -2.09 13.48 27.74
C VAL A 182 -0.87 13.48 28.65
N HIS A 183 -0.88 14.40 29.61
CA HIS A 183 0.02 14.41 30.75
C HIS A 183 -0.53 13.42 31.79
N ALA A 184 0.00 12.19 31.83
CA ALA A 184 -0.56 11.14 32.67
C ALA A 184 0.09 11.11 34.06
N ARG A 185 -0.72 10.90 35.10
CA ARG A 185 -0.29 10.72 36.50
C ARG A 185 -0.88 9.45 37.09
N LEU A 186 -0.11 8.78 37.95
CA LEU A 186 -0.56 7.62 38.72
C LEU A 186 -0.25 7.85 40.20
N ASN A 187 -1.28 7.84 41.05
CA ASN A 187 -1.18 8.04 42.50
C ASN A 187 -0.37 9.30 42.87
N GLY A 188 -0.65 10.42 42.18
CA GLY A 188 0.00 11.71 42.44
C GLY A 188 1.43 11.85 41.91
N LYS A 189 1.91 10.91 41.08
CA LYS A 189 3.23 11.00 40.44
C LYS A 189 3.11 11.01 38.92
N TYR A 190 4.02 11.72 38.26
CA TYR A 190 4.06 11.80 36.79
C TYR A 190 4.42 10.45 36.17
N LEU A 191 3.48 9.88 35.40
CA LEU A 191 3.65 8.63 34.66
C LEU A 191 4.33 8.84 33.30
N GLY A 192 4.30 10.06 32.77
CA GLY A 192 4.85 10.41 31.46
C GLY A 192 3.79 10.76 30.43
N LEU A 193 4.26 11.13 29.23
CA LEU A 193 3.41 11.39 28.06
C LEU A 193 2.66 10.12 27.62
N MET A 194 1.34 10.12 27.56
CA MET A 194 0.58 8.99 26.99
C MET A 194 -0.24 9.42 25.79
N LEU A 195 -0.45 8.50 24.84
CA LEU A 195 -1.36 8.72 23.74
C LEU A 195 -2.76 8.22 24.13
N PHE A 196 -3.71 9.14 24.25
CA PHE A 196 -5.13 8.79 24.26
C PHE A 196 -5.55 8.23 22.92
N VAL A 197 -6.27 7.11 22.92
CA VAL A 197 -6.91 6.54 21.74
C VAL A 197 -8.32 6.08 22.10
N GLU A 198 -9.30 6.63 21.42
CA GLU A 198 -10.71 6.25 21.55
C GLU A 198 -10.89 4.74 21.31
N GLN A 199 -11.77 4.14 22.10
CA GLN A 199 -12.08 2.73 21.95
C GLN A 199 -13.08 2.54 20.81
N ILE A 200 -12.70 1.77 19.78
CA ILE A 200 -13.66 1.31 18.78
C ILE A 200 -14.63 0.33 19.45
N ASP A 201 -15.86 0.77 19.65
CA ASP A 201 -17.03 0.00 20.07
C ASP A 201 -18.31 0.79 19.69
N LYS A 202 -19.46 0.49 20.30
CA LYS A 202 -20.70 1.20 19.98
C LYS A 202 -20.69 2.70 20.32
N TYR A 203 -19.89 3.11 21.30
CA TYR A 203 -19.79 4.53 21.68
C TYR A 203 -18.99 5.32 20.65
N PHE A 204 -17.97 4.70 20.03
CA PHE A 204 -17.28 5.26 18.88
C PHE A 204 -18.26 5.58 17.73
N MET A 205 -19.18 4.66 17.40
CA MET A 205 -20.16 4.90 16.34
C MET A 205 -21.02 6.13 16.65
N VAL A 206 -21.54 6.24 17.88
CA VAL A 206 -22.34 7.39 18.32
C VAL A 206 -21.54 8.69 18.25
N ASN A 207 -20.30 8.69 18.75
CA ASN A 207 -19.43 9.87 18.75
C ASN A 207 -19.06 10.36 17.34
N HIS A 208 -19.08 9.47 16.35
CA HIS A 208 -18.80 9.77 14.95
C HIS A 208 -20.08 9.92 14.11
N ALA A 209 -21.24 10.08 14.77
CA ALA A 209 -22.55 10.23 14.13
C ALA A 209 -22.92 9.09 13.15
N LEU A 210 -22.43 7.88 13.43
CA LEU A 210 -22.79 6.67 12.70
C LEU A 210 -23.99 5.99 13.39
N PRO A 211 -24.92 5.39 12.62
CA PRO A 211 -25.99 4.58 13.20
C PRO A 211 -25.41 3.37 13.96
N GLU A 212 -26.20 2.81 14.89
CA GLU A 212 -25.79 1.63 15.67
C GLU A 212 -25.64 0.42 14.75
N GLY A 213 -24.42 0.20 14.28
CA GLY A 213 -24.03 -0.89 13.41
C GLY A 213 -23.24 -1.98 14.15
N LYS A 214 -22.40 -2.69 13.40
CA LYS A 214 -21.51 -3.71 13.95
C LYS A 214 -20.08 -3.44 13.56
N VAL A 215 -19.16 -3.69 14.49
CA VAL A 215 -17.73 -3.56 14.26
C VAL A 215 -17.13 -4.95 14.08
N TYR A 216 -16.31 -5.09 13.06
CA TYR A 216 -15.55 -6.30 12.77
C TYR A 216 -14.05 -6.01 12.72
N TYR A 217 -13.29 -6.97 13.21
CA TYR A 217 -11.84 -6.94 13.19
C TYR A 217 -11.31 -8.19 12.52
N LEU A 218 -10.18 -8.04 11.86
CA LEU A 218 -9.40 -9.13 11.27
C LEU A 218 -7.95 -8.90 11.67
N ASP A 219 -7.42 -9.85 12.44
CA ASP A 219 -6.10 -9.81 13.08
C ASP A 219 -5.40 -11.17 12.94
N LEU A 220 -4.09 -11.22 13.16
CA LEU A 220 -3.27 -12.45 13.13
C LEU A 220 -3.28 -13.26 11.81
N GLY A 221 -3.44 -12.60 10.66
CA GLY A 221 -3.25 -13.19 9.33
C GLY A 221 -4.44 -13.99 8.81
N GLY A 222 -5.61 -13.82 9.41
CA GLY A 222 -6.83 -14.44 8.91
C GLY A 222 -7.22 -13.89 7.52
N PRO A 223 -7.60 -14.73 6.54
CA PRO A 223 -8.02 -14.25 5.23
C PRO A 223 -9.42 -13.60 5.27
N TRP A 224 -9.64 -12.56 4.46
CA TRP A 224 -10.91 -11.84 4.36
C TRP A 224 -12.10 -12.73 3.95
N SER A 225 -11.82 -13.84 3.27
CA SER A 225 -12.83 -14.79 2.77
C SER A 225 -13.28 -15.84 3.79
N GLU A 226 -12.65 -15.91 4.97
CA GLU A 226 -12.98 -16.90 6.00
C GLU A 226 -13.70 -16.24 7.16
N ILE A 227 -14.94 -16.66 7.40
CA ILE A 227 -15.78 -16.12 8.49
C ILE A 227 -15.11 -16.29 9.85
N SER A 228 -14.42 -17.41 10.07
CA SER A 228 -13.76 -17.70 11.35
C SER A 228 -12.59 -16.77 11.66
N SER A 229 -12.08 -16.04 10.67
CA SER A 229 -11.02 -15.05 10.82
C SER A 229 -11.52 -13.69 11.32
N TRP A 230 -12.82 -13.48 11.31
CA TRP A 230 -13.44 -12.22 11.73
C TRP A 230 -13.96 -12.30 13.16
N GLU A 231 -13.78 -11.19 13.87
CA GLU A 231 -14.10 -11.05 15.29
C GLU A 231 -14.91 -9.77 15.55
N SER A 232 -15.64 -9.71 16.67
CA SER A 232 -16.43 -8.53 17.07
C SER A 232 -16.13 -8.08 18.50
N PRO A 233 -16.33 -6.79 18.87
CA PRO A 233 -15.97 -6.29 20.19
C PRO A 233 -16.86 -6.84 21.32
N GLY A 234 -16.27 -7.72 22.12
CA GLY A 234 -16.76 -8.30 23.39
C GLY A 234 -15.59 -9.07 23.99
N GLY A 235 -15.46 -9.13 25.32
CA GLY A 235 -14.30 -9.80 25.95
C GLY A 235 -14.11 -11.23 25.42
N ILE A 236 -12.85 -11.60 25.17
CA ILE A 236 -12.39 -12.76 24.37
C ILE A 236 -13.20 -12.88 23.07
N PHE A 237 -12.61 -12.39 21.98
CA PHE A 237 -12.83 -12.86 20.61
C PHE A 237 -14.07 -13.75 20.45
N ARG A 238 -15.28 -13.16 20.39
CA ARG A 238 -16.44 -13.92 19.94
C ARG A 238 -16.21 -14.15 18.46
N SER A 239 -15.58 -15.28 18.17
CA SER A 239 -15.42 -15.80 16.82
C SER A 239 -16.80 -15.82 16.17
N GLN A 240 -16.90 -15.26 14.96
CA GLN A 240 -18.13 -15.31 14.16
C GLN A 240 -18.42 -16.73 13.62
N LYS A 241 -17.63 -17.73 14.03
CA LYS A 241 -17.76 -19.14 13.61
C LYS A 241 -19.10 -19.77 13.99
N GLU A 242 -19.65 -19.45 15.16
CA GLU A 242 -20.85 -20.15 15.68
C GLU A 242 -22.17 -19.53 15.21
N ASN A 243 -22.21 -18.22 14.99
CA ASN A 243 -23.40 -17.55 14.46
C ASN A 243 -23.00 -16.31 13.64
N PRO A 244 -22.61 -16.49 12.37
CA PRO A 244 -22.08 -15.39 11.59
C PRO A 244 -23.19 -14.49 11.10
N ASP A 245 -22.94 -13.20 11.26
CA ASP A 245 -23.77 -12.12 10.72
C ASP A 245 -23.92 -12.23 9.18
N SER A 246 -25.12 -11.93 8.67
CA SER A 246 -25.48 -12.07 7.25
C SER A 246 -24.63 -11.21 6.30
N GLU A 247 -24.35 -9.99 6.72
CA GLU A 247 -23.53 -9.00 6.04
C GLU A 247 -22.09 -9.51 5.90
N LEU A 248 -21.57 -10.16 6.94
CA LEU A 248 -20.24 -10.72 6.95
C LEU A 248 -20.15 -11.97 6.08
N LYS A 249 -21.17 -12.85 6.10
CA LYS A 249 -21.27 -13.99 5.16
C LYS A 249 -21.18 -13.49 3.71
N THR A 250 -21.99 -12.51 3.37
CA THR A 250 -22.02 -11.91 2.02
C THR A 250 -20.66 -11.35 1.61
N LEU A 251 -19.99 -10.61 2.51
CA LEU A 251 -18.63 -10.12 2.27
C LEU A 251 -17.66 -11.28 2.01
N THR A 252 -17.64 -12.29 2.90
CA THR A 252 -16.71 -13.42 2.76
C THR A 252 -16.92 -14.22 1.48
N GLU A 253 -18.17 -14.42 1.05
CA GLU A 253 -18.51 -15.10 -0.22
C GLU A 253 -17.99 -14.35 -1.44
N VAL A 254 -18.15 -13.02 -1.48
CA VAL A 254 -17.58 -12.21 -2.57
C VAL A 254 -16.05 -12.22 -2.52
N MET A 255 -15.46 -12.29 -1.33
CA MET A 255 -14.01 -12.41 -1.16
C MET A 255 -13.46 -13.80 -1.57
N LYS A 256 -14.30 -14.84 -1.73
CA LYS A 256 -13.90 -16.16 -2.26
C LYS A 256 -13.70 -16.18 -3.77
N LEU A 257 -14.30 -15.23 -4.51
CA LEU A 257 -14.04 -15.03 -5.93
C LEU A 257 -12.59 -14.58 -6.08
N ARG A 258 -11.65 -15.40 -6.55
CA ARG A 258 -10.19 -15.11 -6.42
C ARG A 258 -9.43 -15.15 -7.73
N SER A 259 -9.98 -15.79 -8.77
CA SER A 259 -9.26 -15.93 -10.04
C SER A 259 -9.34 -14.66 -10.89
N ILE A 260 -8.57 -14.61 -11.99
CA ILE A 260 -8.65 -13.51 -12.96
C ILE A 260 -10.02 -13.52 -13.65
N GLU A 261 -10.55 -14.71 -13.92
CA GLU A 261 -11.88 -14.93 -14.52
C GLU A 261 -13.01 -14.45 -13.60
N ASP A 262 -12.79 -14.47 -12.29
CA ASP A 262 -13.71 -14.00 -11.27
C ASP A 262 -13.77 -12.46 -11.15
N LEU A 263 -12.78 -11.73 -11.66
CA LEU A 263 -12.67 -10.28 -11.47
C LEU A 263 -13.93 -9.50 -11.91
N PRO A 264 -14.57 -9.78 -13.06
CA PRO A 264 -15.82 -9.13 -13.42
C PRO A 264 -16.94 -9.38 -12.40
N ALA A 265 -17.08 -10.62 -11.95
CA ALA A 265 -18.09 -11.00 -10.95
C ALA A 265 -17.83 -10.32 -9.60
N PHE A 266 -16.57 -10.31 -9.14
CA PHE A 266 -16.16 -9.59 -7.94
C PHE A 266 -16.49 -8.10 -8.04
N ARG A 267 -16.06 -7.43 -9.12
CA ARG A 267 -16.29 -5.99 -9.33
C ARG A 267 -17.78 -5.65 -9.33
N SER A 268 -18.62 -6.50 -9.91
CA SER A 268 -20.07 -6.29 -9.94
C SER A 268 -20.75 -6.37 -8.56
N LYS A 269 -20.16 -7.15 -7.62
CA LYS A 269 -20.76 -7.41 -6.31
C LYS A 269 -20.12 -6.62 -5.17
N ILE A 270 -18.80 -6.43 -5.16
CA ILE A 270 -18.10 -5.90 -3.98
C ILE A 270 -18.61 -4.51 -3.57
N PHE A 271 -18.92 -3.64 -4.53
CA PHE A 271 -19.37 -2.27 -4.26
C PHE A 271 -20.85 -2.14 -3.84
N SER A 272 -21.64 -3.23 -3.89
CA SER A 272 -22.93 -3.27 -3.20
C SER A 272 -22.77 -3.58 -1.71
N ILE A 273 -21.63 -4.16 -1.31
CA ILE A 273 -21.32 -4.59 0.06
C ILE A 273 -20.45 -3.56 0.79
N ILE A 274 -19.55 -2.87 0.08
CA ILE A 274 -18.66 -1.86 0.66
C ILE A 274 -19.02 -0.44 0.20
N ASP A 275 -18.78 0.54 1.06
CA ASP A 275 -18.88 1.96 0.72
C ASP A 275 -17.67 2.38 -0.11
N ARG A 276 -17.86 2.48 -1.43
CA ARG A 276 -16.80 2.77 -2.40
C ARG A 276 -16.01 4.04 -2.03
N GLU A 277 -16.69 5.12 -1.68
CA GLU A 277 -16.01 6.40 -1.37
C GLU A 277 -15.10 6.26 -0.16
N SER A 278 -15.59 5.64 0.92
CA SER A 278 -14.81 5.44 2.14
C SER A 278 -13.57 4.56 1.89
N PHE A 279 -13.70 3.51 1.09
CA PHE A 279 -12.57 2.67 0.70
C PHE A 279 -11.58 3.38 -0.24
N VAL A 280 -12.06 4.23 -1.16
CA VAL A 280 -11.19 5.08 -2.00
C VAL A 280 -10.38 6.04 -1.14
N ARG A 281 -11.01 6.73 -0.17
CA ARG A 281 -10.32 7.64 0.76
C ARG A 281 -9.30 6.92 1.63
N TRP A 282 -9.66 5.76 2.17
CA TRP A 282 -8.75 4.95 2.97
C TRP A 282 -7.54 4.46 2.14
N ALA A 283 -7.76 3.98 0.92
CA ALA A 283 -6.68 3.55 0.02
C ALA A 283 -5.79 4.73 -0.43
N ALA A 284 -6.39 5.90 -0.65
CA ALA A 284 -5.67 7.13 -0.95
C ALA A 284 -4.79 7.57 0.23
N LEU A 285 -5.31 7.57 1.45
CA LEU A 285 -4.55 7.87 2.67
C LEU A 285 -3.36 6.91 2.84
N ASN A 286 -3.57 5.60 2.64
CA ASN A 286 -2.50 4.60 2.68
C ASN A 286 -1.41 4.92 1.64
N THR A 287 -1.80 5.41 0.45
CA THR A 287 -0.88 5.85 -0.60
C THR A 287 -0.11 7.10 -0.17
N VAL A 288 -0.79 8.14 0.33
CA VAL A 288 -0.17 9.42 0.71
C VAL A 288 0.85 9.22 1.84
N LEU A 289 0.46 8.50 2.90
CA LEU A 289 1.29 8.33 4.09
C LEU A 289 2.24 7.13 4.03
N GLY A 290 2.06 6.24 3.05
CA GLY A 290 2.82 4.99 2.97
C GLY A 290 2.57 4.07 4.17
N LEU A 291 1.32 3.98 4.65
CA LEU A 291 1.01 3.16 5.82
C LEU A 291 1.32 1.69 5.55
N TYR A 292 1.91 0.99 6.53
CA TYR A 292 2.34 -0.41 6.37
C TYR A 292 1.80 -1.38 7.43
N HIS A 293 1.16 -0.88 8.48
CA HIS A 293 0.75 -1.70 9.63
C HIS A 293 -0.72 -2.13 9.59
N GLN A 294 -1.45 -1.74 8.53
CA GLN A 294 -2.78 -2.25 8.16
C GLN A 294 -2.61 -3.14 6.93
N ASP A 295 -1.97 -4.29 7.09
CA ASP A 295 -1.58 -5.19 6.00
C ASP A 295 -2.47 -6.44 5.95
N SER A 296 -2.06 -7.48 5.20
CA SER A 296 -2.78 -8.77 5.16
C SER A 296 -2.68 -9.56 6.46
N PHE A 297 -1.87 -9.12 7.42
CA PHE A 297 -1.62 -9.83 8.66
C PHE A 297 -2.36 -9.23 9.85
N HIS A 298 -2.44 -7.90 10.00
CA HIS A 298 -3.09 -7.33 11.19
C HIS A 298 -3.65 -5.91 11.00
N ASN A 299 -4.47 -5.49 11.99
CA ASN A 299 -5.06 -4.15 12.14
C ASN A 299 -6.09 -3.74 11.08
N ILE A 300 -6.81 -4.73 10.53
CA ILE A 300 -7.99 -4.48 9.73
C ILE A 300 -9.20 -4.31 10.65
N LYS A 301 -9.90 -3.19 10.49
CA LYS A 301 -11.14 -2.88 11.20
C LYS A 301 -12.15 -2.30 10.23
N ILE A 302 -13.38 -2.82 10.26
CA ILE A 302 -14.50 -2.32 9.45
C ILE A 302 -15.75 -2.17 10.30
N ILE A 303 -16.60 -1.22 9.96
CA ILE A 303 -17.95 -1.07 10.50
C ILE A 303 -18.96 -1.39 9.42
N PHE A 304 -19.97 -2.18 9.74
CA PHE A 304 -21.17 -2.28 8.94
C PHE A 304 -22.14 -1.15 9.34
N ASP A 305 -22.39 -0.23 8.41
CA ASP A 305 -23.36 0.86 8.53
C ASP A 305 -24.73 0.37 8.01
N PRO A 306 -25.71 0.11 8.90
CA PRO A 306 -27.02 -0.40 8.50
C PRO A 306 -27.85 0.61 7.70
N SER A 307 -27.58 1.92 7.81
CA SER A 307 -28.30 2.93 7.02
C SER A 307 -27.92 2.86 5.54
N LYS A 308 -26.70 2.41 5.24
CA LYS A 308 -26.19 2.20 3.88
C LYS A 308 -26.28 0.75 3.42
N GLY A 309 -26.41 -0.19 4.35
CA GLY A 309 -26.23 -1.62 4.11
C GLY A 309 -24.81 -1.97 3.67
N LYS A 310 -23.80 -1.21 4.13
CA LYS A 310 -22.42 -1.27 3.59
C LYS A 310 -21.34 -1.21 4.67
N PHE A 311 -20.19 -1.81 4.37
CA PHE A 311 -19.00 -1.72 5.19
C PHE A 311 -18.18 -0.45 4.92
N ILE A 312 -17.60 0.10 5.99
CA ILE A 312 -16.73 1.29 6.00
C ILE A 312 -15.43 0.91 6.72
N PRO A 313 -14.24 1.26 6.18
CA PRO A 313 -12.96 0.97 6.82
C PRO A 313 -12.66 1.96 7.94
N ILE A 314 -11.94 1.49 8.98
CA ILE A 314 -11.40 2.32 10.06
C ILE A 314 -9.88 2.22 10.05
N VAL A 315 -9.21 3.37 10.21
CA VAL A 315 -7.76 3.40 10.46
C VAL A 315 -7.49 2.95 11.90
N TRP A 316 -6.65 1.93 12.07
CA TRP A 316 -6.28 1.39 13.38
C TRP A 316 -4.83 0.98 13.46
N ASP A 317 -4.18 1.33 14.58
CA ASP A 317 -2.73 1.20 14.81
C ASP A 317 -1.88 1.54 13.57
N PRO A 318 -2.13 2.68 12.89
CA PRO A 318 -1.42 3.02 11.67
C PRO A 318 0.01 3.43 11.98
N LEU A 319 0.95 2.98 11.14
CA LEU A 319 2.35 3.40 11.17
C LEU A 319 2.78 3.88 9.78
N MET A 320 3.46 5.02 9.74
CA MET A 320 3.99 5.61 8.50
C MET A 320 5.23 4.84 8.04
N GLY A 321 5.20 4.37 6.80
CA GLY A 321 6.26 3.55 6.21
C GLY A 321 7.44 4.34 5.68
N LYS A 322 8.37 3.62 5.04
CA LYS A 322 9.58 4.22 4.46
C LYS A 322 9.23 5.05 3.21
N ILE A 323 10.01 6.10 2.96
CA ILE A 323 9.82 7.10 1.89
C ILE A 323 9.47 6.48 0.52
N THR A 324 10.21 5.46 0.08
CA THR A 324 10.08 4.81 -1.24
C THR A 324 9.21 3.56 -1.23
N GLN A 325 8.59 3.22 -0.10
CA GLN A 325 7.74 2.04 -0.03
C GLN A 325 6.53 2.28 -0.95
N LYS A 326 6.50 1.58 -2.09
CA LYS A 326 5.24 1.27 -2.75
C LYS A 326 4.42 0.54 -1.69
N SER A 327 3.20 1.00 -1.40
CA SER A 327 2.33 0.27 -0.48
C SER A 327 2.11 -1.12 -1.09
N TYR A 328 2.88 -2.11 -0.64
CA TYR A 328 2.75 -3.48 -1.08
C TYR A 328 1.48 -4.01 -0.45
N PHE A 329 0.37 -3.87 -1.17
CA PHE A 329 -0.86 -4.56 -0.80
C PHE A 329 -0.65 -6.03 -1.11
N ALA A 330 -0.46 -6.85 -0.09
CA ALA A 330 -0.42 -8.29 -0.25
C ALA A 330 -1.70 -8.78 -0.96
N SER A 331 -1.59 -9.85 -1.74
CA SER A 331 -2.67 -10.43 -2.57
C SER A 331 -3.94 -10.76 -1.78
N GLU A 332 -3.84 -11.00 -0.48
CA GLU A 332 -4.95 -11.35 0.42
C GLU A 332 -5.70 -10.14 1.01
N MET A 333 -5.23 -8.91 0.78
CA MET A 333 -5.95 -7.71 1.22
C MET A 333 -7.06 -7.34 0.23
N ILE A 334 -8.22 -6.88 0.74
CA ILE A 334 -9.26 -6.29 -0.10
C ILE A 334 -8.71 -5.16 -1.00
N LEU A 335 -7.71 -4.40 -0.52
CA LEU A 335 -7.11 -3.32 -1.29
C LEU A 335 -6.39 -3.80 -2.54
N SER A 336 -5.63 -4.90 -2.51
CA SER A 336 -4.94 -5.41 -3.71
C SER A 336 -5.93 -5.82 -4.80
N ARG A 337 -7.10 -6.32 -4.40
CA ARG A 337 -8.20 -6.64 -5.31
C ARG A 337 -8.93 -5.42 -5.82
N LEU A 338 -9.21 -4.45 -4.97
CA LEU A 338 -9.87 -3.21 -5.37
C LEU A 338 -9.01 -2.40 -6.34
N VAL A 339 -7.69 -2.30 -6.13
CA VAL A 339 -6.79 -1.60 -7.06
C VAL A 339 -6.64 -2.30 -8.41
N SER A 340 -7.05 -3.57 -8.53
CA SER A 340 -7.14 -4.24 -9.83
C SER A 340 -8.31 -3.73 -10.69
N ASP A 341 -9.31 -3.07 -10.10
CA ASP A 341 -10.36 -2.35 -10.82
C ASP A 341 -9.81 -0.99 -11.29
N PRO A 342 -9.66 -0.75 -12.61
CA PRO A 342 -9.05 0.49 -13.10
C PRO A 342 -9.80 1.74 -12.64
N GLU A 343 -11.12 1.66 -12.51
CA GLU A 343 -11.93 2.77 -12.01
C GLU A 343 -11.63 3.07 -10.54
N PHE A 344 -11.62 2.05 -9.68
CA PHE A 344 -11.23 2.25 -8.28
C PHE A 344 -9.80 2.79 -8.15
N GLN A 345 -8.86 2.25 -8.94
CA GLN A 345 -7.48 2.72 -8.95
C GLN A 345 -7.36 4.19 -9.36
N PHE A 346 -8.10 4.60 -10.40
CA PHE A 346 -8.18 5.98 -10.85
C PHE A 346 -8.77 6.90 -9.76
N GLN A 347 -9.91 6.52 -9.18
CA GLN A 347 -10.55 7.26 -8.08
C GLN A 347 -9.63 7.39 -6.86
N LYS A 348 -8.89 6.32 -6.51
CA LYS A 348 -7.88 6.35 -5.45
C LYS A 348 -6.77 7.34 -5.75
N ASN A 349 -6.23 7.36 -6.96
CA ASN A 349 -5.16 8.28 -7.33
C ASN A 349 -5.66 9.73 -7.38
N GLN A 350 -6.86 9.97 -7.89
CA GLN A 350 -7.52 11.28 -7.86
C GLN A 350 -7.72 11.78 -6.43
N MET A 351 -8.21 10.92 -5.53
CA MET A 351 -8.36 11.25 -4.13
C MET A 351 -7.00 11.52 -3.45
N ALA A 352 -5.98 10.70 -3.72
CA ALA A 352 -4.64 10.89 -3.16
C ALA A 352 -4.03 12.24 -3.59
N TRP A 353 -4.15 12.58 -4.88
CA TRP A 353 -3.72 13.87 -5.39
C TRP A 353 -4.50 15.02 -4.75
N LYS A 354 -5.83 14.92 -4.70
CA LYS A 354 -6.68 15.94 -4.05
C LYS A 354 -6.27 16.18 -2.60
N LEU A 355 -6.04 15.13 -1.82
CA LEU A 355 -5.58 15.24 -0.44
C LEU A 355 -4.22 15.95 -0.38
N MET A 356 -3.27 15.58 -1.25
CA MET A 356 -1.96 16.23 -1.31
C MET A 356 -2.02 17.71 -1.72
N GLN A 357 -3.03 18.14 -2.49
CA GLN A 357 -3.19 19.56 -2.84
C GLN A 357 -3.91 20.37 -1.74
N ASN A 358 -4.63 19.71 -0.83
CA ASN A 358 -5.52 20.36 0.13
C ASN A 358 -5.21 19.96 1.57
N GLU A 359 -6.01 19.06 2.16
CA GLU A 359 -5.98 18.74 3.59
C GLU A 359 -4.62 18.19 4.03
N LEU A 360 -3.99 17.38 3.17
CA LEU A 360 -2.67 16.79 3.39
C LEU A 360 -1.60 17.44 2.50
N SER A 361 -1.66 18.75 2.27
CA SER A 361 -0.55 19.48 1.66
C SER A 361 0.75 19.32 2.45
N LYS A 362 1.89 19.46 1.78
CA LYS A 362 3.21 19.38 2.41
C LYS A 362 3.30 20.33 3.60
N GLU A 363 2.83 21.56 3.43
CA GLU A 363 2.85 22.62 4.43
C GLU A 363 1.96 22.26 5.62
N ASN A 364 0.76 21.74 5.38
CA ASN A 364 -0.17 21.31 6.42
C ASN A 364 0.41 20.15 7.23
N GLN A 365 0.92 19.11 6.55
CA GLN A 365 1.55 17.97 7.21
C GLN A 365 2.74 18.44 8.07
N VAL A 366 3.70 19.18 7.49
CA VAL A 366 4.88 19.68 8.23
C VAL A 366 4.47 20.56 9.41
N SER A 367 3.47 21.43 9.25
CA SER A 367 2.95 22.29 10.33
C SER A 367 2.42 21.47 11.50
N ILE A 368 1.68 20.39 11.24
CA ILE A 368 1.14 19.51 12.28
C ILE A 368 2.25 18.81 13.05
N VAL A 369 3.27 18.29 12.35
CA VAL A 369 4.42 17.66 13.02
C VAL A 369 5.13 18.67 13.92
N LYS A 370 5.42 19.87 13.42
CA LYS A 370 6.09 20.93 14.20
C LYS A 370 5.29 21.33 15.44
N LYS A 371 4.00 21.61 15.29
CA LYS A 371 3.10 21.92 16.41
C LYS A 371 3.03 20.78 17.42
N THR A 372 3.04 19.54 16.95
CA THR A 372 3.06 18.36 17.83
C THR A 372 4.33 18.31 18.66
N ILE A 373 5.50 18.49 18.02
CA ILE A 373 6.81 18.55 18.70
C ILE A 373 6.79 19.64 19.78
N GLU A 374 6.36 20.85 19.42
CA GLU A 374 6.29 21.99 20.35
C GLU A 374 5.33 21.76 21.52
N ASN A 375 4.24 21.03 21.30
CA ASN A 375 3.22 20.79 22.33
C ASN A 375 3.60 19.70 23.32
N ILE A 376 4.37 18.68 22.89
CA ILE A 376 4.73 17.55 23.76
C ILE A 376 6.15 17.64 24.33
N ARG A 377 6.96 18.63 23.92
CA ARG A 377 8.39 18.71 24.28
C ARG A 377 8.63 18.64 25.78
N GLU A 378 7.93 19.48 26.55
CA GLU A 378 8.10 19.55 28.01
C GLU A 378 7.73 18.21 28.68
N ASP A 379 6.62 17.62 28.27
CA ASP A 379 6.15 16.32 28.75
C ASP A 379 7.12 15.19 28.43
N ILE A 380 7.67 15.16 27.21
CA ILE A 380 8.72 14.21 26.83
C ILE A 380 9.98 14.42 27.67
N TYR A 381 10.39 15.66 27.88
CA TYR A 381 11.62 15.97 28.60
C TYR A 381 11.56 15.54 30.06
N ALA A 382 10.42 15.78 30.71
CA ALA A 382 10.14 15.38 32.09
C ALA A 382 9.93 13.86 32.25
N ASP A 383 9.62 13.13 31.16
CA ASP A 383 9.32 11.70 31.22
C ASP A 383 10.60 10.87 31.41
N SER A 384 10.84 10.39 32.63
CA SER A 384 11.97 9.51 32.97
C SER A 384 11.75 8.05 32.54
N LEU A 385 10.51 7.69 32.17
CA LEU A 385 10.07 6.35 31.80
C LEU A 385 9.94 6.16 30.27
N LYS A 386 10.20 7.20 29.46
CA LYS A 386 10.14 7.11 28.00
C LYS A 386 11.12 6.09 27.43
N GLU A 387 10.59 5.26 26.55
CA GLU A 387 11.28 4.13 25.96
C GLU A 387 10.73 3.86 24.56
N TYR A 388 11.54 3.21 23.73
CA TYR A 388 11.15 2.84 22.38
C TYR A 388 11.56 1.39 22.06
N THR A 389 11.06 0.88 20.94
CA THR A 389 11.45 -0.40 20.34
C THR A 389 11.80 -0.20 18.87
N LYS A 390 12.75 -0.98 18.33
CA LYS A 390 13.10 -0.99 16.90
C LYS A 390 12.35 -2.08 16.10
N GLY A 391 11.23 -2.55 16.63
CA GLY A 391 10.46 -3.67 16.09
C GLY A 391 10.31 -4.80 17.11
N SER A 392 9.31 -5.65 16.89
CA SER A 392 8.83 -6.66 17.85
C SER A 392 9.94 -7.54 18.45
N ALA A 393 11.01 -7.86 17.71
CA ALA A 393 12.08 -8.75 18.15
C ALA A 393 13.32 -8.05 18.79
N SER A 394 13.41 -6.72 18.75
CA SER A 394 14.70 -6.00 18.92
C SER A 394 15.04 -5.51 20.34
N GLY A 395 14.24 -5.92 21.33
CA GLY A 395 14.39 -5.48 22.72
C GLY A 395 13.99 -4.01 22.94
N LEU A 396 13.95 -3.61 24.22
CA LEU A 396 13.52 -2.28 24.65
C LEU A 396 14.72 -1.38 24.95
N ARG A 397 14.59 -0.08 24.67
CA ARG A 397 15.66 0.90 24.87
C ARG A 397 15.11 2.17 25.52
N LYS A 398 15.86 2.72 26.49
CA LYS A 398 15.61 4.06 27.02
C LYS A 398 15.77 5.10 25.91
N LEU A 399 14.85 6.07 25.87
CA LEU A 399 14.91 7.17 24.91
C LEU A 399 15.49 8.42 25.60
N SER A 400 16.61 8.95 25.10
CA SER A 400 17.15 10.22 25.57
C SER A 400 16.46 11.41 24.88
N ASN A 401 16.47 12.59 25.53
CA ASN A 401 15.91 13.82 24.95
C ASN A 401 16.61 14.19 23.63
N GLN A 402 17.95 14.09 23.59
CA GLN A 402 18.73 14.35 22.36
C GLN A 402 18.33 13.40 21.22
N LYS A 403 18.10 12.12 21.52
CA LYS A 403 17.66 11.17 20.48
C LYS A 403 16.24 11.51 20.01
N TRP A 404 15.33 11.82 20.93
CA TRP A 404 13.97 12.23 20.55
C TRP A 404 13.97 13.50 19.69
N ASP A 405 14.79 14.51 20.02
CA ASP A 405 14.95 15.73 19.21
C ASP A 405 15.33 15.39 17.76
N VAL A 406 16.30 14.51 17.56
CA VAL A 406 16.72 14.08 16.22
C VAL A 406 15.62 13.29 15.50
N GLU A 407 15.00 12.32 16.18
CA GLU A 407 14.06 11.39 15.55
C GLU A 407 12.70 12.04 15.26
N SER A 408 12.26 12.99 16.07
CA SER A 408 11.06 13.78 15.81
C SER A 408 11.22 14.68 14.57
N GLN A 409 12.38 15.29 14.38
CA GLN A 409 12.69 16.09 13.18
C GLN A 409 12.77 15.24 11.91
N LYS A 410 13.16 13.96 12.00
CA LYS A 410 13.16 13.05 10.84
C LYS A 410 11.75 12.84 10.27
N ILE A 411 10.69 12.94 11.06
CA ILE A 411 9.32 12.84 10.55
C ILE A 411 9.05 13.95 9.52
N ILE A 412 9.50 15.17 9.78
CA ILE A 412 9.36 16.31 8.84
C ILE A 412 10.06 15.96 7.52
N SER A 413 11.32 15.52 7.58
CA SER A 413 12.06 15.13 6.36
C SER A 413 11.39 13.96 5.62
N ASN A 414 10.80 13.01 6.33
CA ASN A 414 10.10 11.89 5.71
C ASN A 414 8.81 12.33 5.00
N VAL A 415 8.05 13.26 5.61
CA VAL A 415 6.86 13.88 5.00
C VAL A 415 7.25 14.59 3.70
N GLU A 416 8.28 15.44 3.74
CA GLU A 416 8.74 16.19 2.57
C GLU A 416 9.18 15.26 1.44
N LYS A 417 10.03 14.27 1.75
CA LYS A 417 10.51 13.31 0.75
C LYS A 417 9.39 12.44 0.18
N ARG A 418 8.41 12.04 0.99
CA ARG A 418 7.24 11.28 0.54
C ARG A 418 6.38 12.12 -0.40
N PHE A 419 6.15 13.37 -0.05
CA PHE A 419 5.40 14.31 -0.88
C PHE A 419 6.09 14.52 -2.23
N ASP A 420 7.40 14.76 -2.23
CA ASP A 420 8.18 14.96 -3.46
C ASP A 420 8.20 13.70 -4.33
N TYR A 421 8.34 12.52 -3.71
CA TYR A 421 8.26 11.24 -4.41
C TYR A 421 6.89 11.05 -5.08
N LEU A 422 5.80 11.17 -4.33
CA LEU A 422 4.45 10.99 -4.88
C LEU A 422 4.10 12.04 -5.93
N SER A 423 4.55 13.29 -5.74
CA SER A 423 4.36 14.34 -6.74
C SER A 423 5.06 13.98 -8.05
N LYS A 424 6.28 13.43 -8.00
CA LYS A 424 6.97 12.93 -9.19
C LYS A 424 6.24 11.75 -9.82
N GLU A 425 5.77 10.79 -9.03
CA GLU A 425 5.04 9.61 -9.54
C GLU A 425 3.69 9.97 -10.18
N PHE A 426 2.92 10.90 -9.60
CA PHE A 426 1.66 11.34 -10.19
C PHE A 426 1.87 12.19 -11.46
N MET A 427 3.02 12.83 -11.58
CA MET A 427 3.42 13.59 -12.76
C MET A 427 4.16 12.76 -13.82
N SER A 428 4.66 11.56 -13.49
CA SER A 428 5.36 10.71 -14.44
C SER A 428 4.38 10.03 -15.40
N ASN A 429 4.34 10.57 -16.61
CA ASN A 429 3.58 10.03 -17.72
C ASN A 429 4.56 9.68 -18.84
N HIS A 430 4.56 8.42 -19.26
CA HIS A 430 5.36 7.95 -20.39
C HIS A 430 4.48 7.79 -21.60
N ILE A 431 4.75 8.58 -22.63
CA ILE A 431 4.05 8.53 -23.90
C ILE A 431 5.08 8.20 -24.97
N LYS A 432 4.82 7.14 -25.74
CA LYS A 432 5.61 6.76 -26.91
C LYS A 432 4.74 6.88 -28.14
N SER A 433 5.27 7.44 -29.22
CA SER A 433 4.58 7.50 -30.51
C SER A 433 5.43 6.85 -31.59
N TYR A 434 4.80 6.02 -32.41
CA TYR A 434 5.40 5.31 -33.53
C TYR A 434 4.57 5.58 -34.78
N HIS A 435 5.21 5.56 -35.96
CA HIS A 435 4.49 5.64 -37.22
C HIS A 435 5.17 4.77 -38.30
N GLN A 436 4.36 4.23 -39.22
CA GLN A 436 4.82 3.42 -40.33
C GLN A 436 3.95 3.68 -41.57
N MET A 437 4.57 3.68 -42.75
CA MET A 437 3.86 3.63 -44.02
C MET A 437 3.88 2.20 -44.56
N ILE A 438 2.71 1.65 -44.88
CA ILE A 438 2.55 0.29 -45.39
C ILE A 438 2.24 0.35 -46.88
N SER A 439 3.09 -0.26 -47.69
CA SER A 439 2.82 -0.43 -49.13
C SER A 439 1.94 -1.66 -49.34
N LYS A 440 0.75 -1.48 -49.93
CA LYS A 440 -0.13 -2.61 -50.28
C LYS A 440 0.29 -3.20 -51.62
N LYS A 441 0.46 -4.53 -51.67
CA LYS A 441 1.03 -5.28 -52.80
C LYS A 441 0.42 -5.03 -54.20
N ASN A 442 -0.74 -4.36 -54.30
CA ASN A 442 -1.45 -4.09 -55.57
C ASN A 442 -2.01 -2.65 -55.69
N GLN A 443 -1.49 -1.66 -54.94
CA GLN A 443 -1.94 -0.27 -55.04
C GLN A 443 -0.74 0.68 -55.08
N SER A 444 -0.79 1.73 -55.92
CA SER A 444 0.20 2.81 -55.95
C SER A 444 0.19 3.70 -54.70
N GLN A 445 -0.79 3.49 -53.82
CA GLN A 445 -1.03 4.28 -52.62
C GLN A 445 -0.48 3.58 -51.37
N LYS A 446 0.17 4.35 -50.50
CA LYS A 446 0.69 3.89 -49.20
C LYS A 446 -0.36 4.16 -48.11
N GLU A 447 -0.49 3.24 -47.17
CA GLU A 447 -1.35 3.38 -46.00
C GLU A 447 -0.55 3.87 -44.79
N PHE A 448 -1.01 4.93 -44.13
CA PHE A 448 -0.41 5.40 -42.88
C PHE A 448 -0.89 4.58 -41.68
N ARG A 449 0.05 4.20 -40.81
CA ARG A 449 -0.20 3.60 -39.50
C ARG A 449 0.53 4.37 -38.40
N GLY A 450 -0.19 5.10 -37.56
CA GLY A 450 0.35 5.71 -36.33
C GLY A 450 -0.02 4.86 -35.11
N VAL A 451 0.88 4.73 -34.12
CA VAL A 451 0.64 4.10 -32.81
C VAL A 451 1.05 5.05 -31.70
N LEU A 452 0.11 5.45 -30.85
CA LEU A 452 0.40 6.22 -29.63
C LEU A 452 0.22 5.31 -28.40
N GLN A 453 1.26 5.09 -27.60
CA GLN A 453 1.23 4.30 -26.38
C GLN A 453 1.36 5.19 -25.13
N TYR A 454 0.54 4.94 -24.12
CA TYR A 454 0.61 5.60 -22.82
C TYR A 454 0.85 4.60 -21.68
N LYS A 455 1.74 4.95 -20.75
CA LYS A 455 1.97 4.28 -19.46
C LYS A 455 2.19 5.36 -18.39
N GLY A 456 1.35 5.42 -17.37
CA GLY A 456 1.48 6.38 -16.28
C GLY A 456 0.58 6.04 -15.09
N VAL A 457 0.65 6.85 -14.03
CA VAL A 457 -0.11 6.65 -12.76
C VAL A 457 -1.34 7.56 -12.67
N SER A 458 -1.31 8.72 -13.34
CA SER A 458 -2.36 9.74 -13.27
C SER A 458 -3.60 9.42 -14.11
N GLY A 459 -3.47 8.54 -15.10
CA GLY A 459 -4.36 8.54 -16.25
C GLY A 459 -4.22 9.84 -17.06
N ILE A 460 -4.64 9.79 -18.32
CA ILE A 460 -4.67 10.98 -19.17
C ILE A 460 -6.05 11.16 -19.77
N ASP A 461 -6.43 12.43 -19.84
CA ASP A 461 -7.57 12.92 -20.59
C ASP A 461 -7.04 13.44 -21.91
N MET A 462 -7.22 12.63 -22.96
CA MET A 462 -6.83 12.99 -24.30
C MET A 462 -7.97 13.77 -24.94
N GLN A 463 -7.69 15.01 -25.33
CA GLN A 463 -8.53 15.80 -26.21
C GLN A 463 -8.04 15.61 -27.65
N LEU A 464 -8.94 15.10 -28.50
CA LEU A 464 -8.72 15.08 -29.94
C LEU A 464 -9.28 16.39 -30.50
N LEU A 465 -8.37 17.30 -30.88
CA LEU A 465 -8.77 18.60 -31.41
C LEU A 465 -9.11 18.54 -32.90
N GLU A 466 -8.24 17.98 -33.74
CA GLU A 466 -8.43 17.94 -35.20
C GLU A 466 -7.43 16.99 -35.88
N LEU A 467 -7.80 16.45 -37.05
CA LEU A 467 -6.87 15.79 -37.98
C LEU A 467 -6.94 16.53 -39.32
N CYS A 468 -6.01 17.47 -39.50
CA CYS A 468 -5.97 18.38 -40.64
C CYS A 468 -4.61 18.27 -41.36
N SER A 469 -4.63 18.43 -42.68
CA SER A 469 -3.44 18.43 -43.54
C SER A 469 -3.54 19.58 -44.54
N ALA A 470 -2.41 20.23 -44.79
CA ALA A 470 -2.28 21.29 -45.79
C ALA A 470 -2.32 20.78 -47.24
N VAL A 471 -2.15 19.48 -47.48
CA VAL A 471 -2.08 18.88 -48.84
C VAL A 471 -2.80 17.53 -48.85
N PHE A 472 -4.10 17.56 -48.60
CA PHE A 472 -4.96 16.46 -49.00
C PHE A 472 -5.14 16.51 -50.53
N SER A 473 -4.24 15.86 -51.29
CA SER A 473 -4.40 15.73 -52.74
C SER A 473 -5.72 15.01 -53.09
N THR A 474 -6.21 15.18 -54.32
CA THR A 474 -7.54 14.76 -54.83
C THR A 474 -7.92 13.27 -54.72
N SER A 475 -7.13 12.45 -54.04
CA SER A 475 -7.40 11.02 -53.79
C SER A 475 -7.18 10.61 -52.33
N VAL A 476 -7.67 11.41 -51.37
CA VAL A 476 -7.77 10.96 -49.97
C VAL A 476 -8.94 9.98 -49.85
N SER A 477 -8.73 8.88 -49.15
CA SER A 477 -9.82 7.99 -48.72
C SER A 477 -10.89 8.79 -47.99
N GLU A 478 -12.16 8.69 -48.40
CA GLU A 478 -13.26 9.42 -47.74
C GLU A 478 -13.42 9.07 -46.26
N ASN A 479 -12.85 7.92 -45.83
CA ASN A 479 -12.95 7.41 -44.48
C ASN A 479 -11.56 7.10 -43.89
N ILE A 480 -11.34 7.50 -42.64
CA ILE A 480 -10.23 7.05 -41.79
C ILE A 480 -10.81 6.28 -40.60
N SER A 481 -10.03 5.37 -40.02
CA SER A 481 -10.41 4.70 -38.77
C SER A 481 -9.33 4.87 -37.72
N MET A 482 -9.72 5.21 -36.48
CA MET A 482 -8.83 5.08 -35.33
C MET A 482 -9.30 3.91 -34.47
N ARG A 483 -8.41 2.95 -34.24
CA ARG A 483 -8.62 1.80 -33.37
C ARG A 483 -7.89 2.03 -32.06
N PHE A 484 -8.64 2.16 -30.97
CA PHE A 484 -8.14 2.20 -29.61
C PHE A 484 -8.05 0.77 -29.09
N VAL A 485 -6.90 0.39 -28.54
CA VAL A 485 -6.69 -0.88 -27.84
C VAL A 485 -6.28 -0.55 -26.41
N MET A 486 -6.98 -1.11 -25.43
CA MET A 486 -6.74 -0.85 -24.01
C MET A 486 -6.03 -2.05 -23.38
N GLY A 487 -4.99 -1.79 -22.60
CA GLY A 487 -4.17 -2.83 -21.99
C GLY A 487 -3.51 -3.75 -23.04
N SER A 488 -3.38 -5.04 -22.70
CA SER A 488 -2.81 -6.06 -23.58
C SER A 488 -3.84 -6.83 -24.41
N ASP A 489 -5.14 -6.67 -24.15
CA ASP A 489 -6.18 -7.47 -24.81
C ASP A 489 -6.76 -6.75 -26.04
N GLN A 490 -6.58 -7.36 -27.22
CA GLN A 490 -7.12 -6.82 -28.47
C GLN A 490 -8.63 -7.01 -28.63
N LYS A 491 -9.28 -7.83 -27.79
CA LYS A 491 -10.73 -8.09 -27.83
C LYS A 491 -11.56 -6.88 -27.42
N ASP A 492 -11.01 -6.02 -26.57
CA ASP A 492 -11.65 -4.78 -26.13
C ASP A 492 -11.31 -3.58 -27.04
N ALA A 493 -10.75 -3.84 -28.21
CA ALA A 493 -10.43 -2.78 -29.16
C ALA A 493 -11.69 -2.11 -29.71
N LYS A 494 -11.64 -0.78 -29.84
CA LYS A 494 -12.77 0.04 -30.25
C LYS A 494 -12.36 0.94 -31.39
N THR A 495 -13.15 0.94 -32.45
CA THR A 495 -12.84 1.69 -33.66
C THR A 495 -13.81 2.84 -33.81
N ILE A 496 -13.28 4.04 -33.97
CA ILE A 496 -14.03 5.21 -34.42
C ILE A 496 -13.72 5.46 -35.90
N HIS A 497 -14.72 5.92 -36.63
CA HIS A 497 -14.59 6.25 -38.04
C HIS A 497 -14.66 7.76 -38.22
N GLY A 498 -13.72 8.31 -38.98
CA GLY A 498 -13.70 9.71 -39.40
C GLY A 498 -14.02 9.83 -40.88
N LYS A 499 -14.84 10.81 -41.25
CA LYS A 499 -15.15 11.17 -42.64
C LYS A 499 -14.40 12.42 -43.04
N TYR A 500 -13.82 12.43 -44.24
CA TYR A 500 -13.10 13.58 -44.75
C TYR A 500 -14.06 14.72 -45.13
N ASN A 501 -13.86 15.91 -44.57
CA ASN A 501 -14.55 17.13 -44.96
C ASN A 501 -13.65 17.92 -45.95
N LYS A 502 -14.10 17.99 -47.21
CA LYS A 502 -13.36 18.63 -48.31
C LYS A 502 -13.24 20.16 -48.15
N GLU A 503 -14.26 20.82 -47.60
CA GLU A 503 -14.28 22.28 -47.43
C GLU A 503 -13.32 22.73 -46.32
N LYS A 504 -13.28 21.97 -45.22
CA LYS A 504 -12.43 22.26 -44.06
C LYS A 504 -11.04 21.62 -44.15
N GLN A 505 -10.80 20.77 -45.15
CA GLN A 505 -9.59 19.95 -45.27
C GLN A 505 -9.22 19.21 -43.96
N CYS A 506 -10.21 18.59 -43.31
CA CYS A 506 -10.01 17.87 -42.04
C CYS A 506 -10.90 16.61 -41.98
N PHE A 507 -10.51 15.62 -41.18
CA PHE A 507 -11.38 14.48 -40.88
C PHE A 507 -12.28 14.75 -39.67
N HIS A 508 -13.58 14.55 -39.85
CA HIS A 508 -14.59 14.65 -38.79
C HIS A 508 -14.96 13.27 -38.27
N PHE A 509 -14.78 13.05 -36.96
CA PHE A 509 -15.08 11.78 -36.31
C PHE A 509 -16.51 11.77 -35.76
N SER A 510 -17.33 10.81 -36.20
CA SER A 510 -18.69 10.59 -35.70
C SER A 510 -18.74 9.46 -34.69
N TYR A 511 -19.51 9.61 -33.61
CA TYR A 511 -19.51 8.71 -32.46
C TYR A 511 -20.88 8.06 -32.13
N GLU A 512 -20.87 6.78 -31.74
CA GLU A 512 -21.99 6.09 -31.09
C GLU A 512 -21.77 5.95 -29.56
N ARG A 513 -22.78 6.36 -28.78
CA ARG A 513 -22.70 6.55 -27.31
C ARG A 513 -22.37 5.27 -26.52
N LYS A 514 -21.24 5.35 -25.80
CA LYS A 514 -20.66 4.51 -24.73
C LYS A 514 -19.68 3.43 -25.16
N ILE A 515 -18.40 3.66 -24.81
CA ILE A 515 -17.34 2.66 -24.91
C ILE A 515 -16.87 2.30 -23.49
N SER A 516 -17.50 1.32 -22.82
CA SER A 516 -17.05 0.77 -21.52
C SER A 516 -16.97 1.75 -20.32
N PRO A 517 -16.93 1.27 -19.07
CA PRO A 517 -16.67 2.11 -17.89
C PRO A 517 -15.25 2.71 -17.88
N ALA A 518 -14.33 2.13 -18.63
CA ALA A 518 -12.90 2.44 -18.65
C ALA A 518 -12.53 3.55 -19.65
N LEU A 519 -13.42 3.86 -20.60
CA LEU A 519 -13.14 4.77 -21.71
C LEU A 519 -14.32 5.71 -21.94
N ILE A 520 -14.26 6.92 -21.39
CA ILE A 520 -15.35 7.89 -21.58
C ILE A 520 -14.99 8.79 -22.76
N PHE A 521 -15.82 8.72 -23.80
CA PHE A 521 -15.77 9.66 -24.91
C PHE A 521 -16.91 10.68 -24.75
N THR A 522 -16.55 11.95 -24.64
CA THR A 522 -17.52 13.04 -24.44
C THR A 522 -17.20 14.18 -25.38
N GLN A 523 -18.22 14.68 -26.10
CA GLN A 523 -18.11 15.97 -26.77
C GLN A 523 -18.14 17.06 -25.70
N ILE A 524 -17.15 17.96 -25.69
CA ILE A 524 -17.03 19.00 -24.65
C ILE A 524 -17.55 20.34 -25.15
N SER A 525 -17.23 20.72 -26.39
CA SER A 525 -17.63 21.99 -27.01
C SER A 525 -17.41 21.93 -28.53
N ASP A 526 -17.72 23.03 -29.21
CA ASP A 526 -17.16 23.29 -30.54
C ASP A 526 -15.77 23.96 -30.42
N HIS A 527 -14.96 23.85 -31.46
CA HIS A 527 -13.61 24.38 -31.50
C HIS A 527 -13.61 25.92 -31.35
N PRO A 528 -12.77 26.51 -30.47
CA PRO A 528 -12.84 27.94 -30.14
C PRO A 528 -12.63 28.87 -31.34
N ASN A 529 -11.90 28.42 -32.37
CA ASN A 529 -11.67 29.18 -33.60
C ASN A 529 -12.45 28.66 -34.82
N GLN A 530 -13.27 27.60 -34.65
CA GLN A 530 -14.05 27.00 -35.74
C GLN A 530 -15.41 26.53 -35.21
N PRO A 531 -16.46 27.36 -35.32
CA PRO A 531 -17.83 26.95 -35.04
C PRO A 531 -18.17 25.69 -35.86
N ASP A 532 -18.94 24.76 -35.28
CA ASP A 532 -19.36 23.48 -35.90
C ASP A 532 -18.28 22.38 -36.01
N VAL A 533 -17.15 22.50 -35.31
CA VAL A 533 -16.17 21.39 -35.17
C VAL A 533 -16.21 20.85 -33.74
N PRO A 534 -16.74 19.62 -33.51
CA PRO A 534 -16.87 19.07 -32.16
C PRO A 534 -15.52 18.67 -31.58
N LEU A 535 -15.24 19.15 -30.37
CA LEU A 535 -14.11 18.74 -29.55
C LEU A 535 -14.46 17.52 -28.72
N TRP A 536 -13.63 16.48 -28.82
CA TRP A 536 -13.84 15.21 -28.14
C TRP A 536 -12.78 14.97 -27.06
N LYS A 537 -13.23 14.58 -25.86
CA LYS A 537 -12.37 14.11 -24.76
C LYS A 537 -12.54 12.61 -24.57
N LEU A 538 -11.40 11.93 -24.63
CA LEU A 538 -11.18 10.53 -24.31
C LEU A 538 -10.49 10.42 -22.96
N SER A 539 -11.20 9.92 -21.95
CA SER A 539 -10.64 9.64 -20.63
C SER A 539 -10.29 8.16 -20.52
N THR A 540 -9.03 7.86 -20.22
CA THR A 540 -8.49 6.49 -20.24
C THR A 540 -8.38 5.86 -18.85
N ARG A 541 -8.76 6.59 -17.79
CA ARG A 541 -8.90 6.10 -16.40
C ARG A 541 -7.74 5.21 -15.94
N ASN A 542 -6.51 5.66 -16.21
CA ASN A 542 -5.26 4.99 -15.83
C ASN A 542 -5.01 3.62 -16.47
N ILE A 543 -5.65 3.35 -17.62
CA ILE A 543 -5.40 2.14 -18.40
C ILE A 543 -4.42 2.49 -19.53
N PRO A 544 -3.29 1.77 -19.64
CA PRO A 544 -2.42 1.89 -20.80
C PRO A 544 -3.23 1.68 -22.07
N PHE A 545 -2.99 2.49 -23.09
CA PHE A 545 -3.70 2.34 -24.35
C PHE A 545 -2.75 2.48 -25.51
N SER A 546 -3.17 1.92 -26.64
CA SER A 546 -2.59 2.19 -27.95
C SER A 546 -3.66 2.72 -28.92
N VAL A 547 -3.34 3.77 -29.66
CA VAL A 547 -4.21 4.28 -30.73
C VAL A 547 -3.58 3.94 -32.07
N THR A 548 -4.21 3.07 -32.85
CA THR A 548 -3.82 2.79 -34.23
C THR A 548 -4.68 3.56 -35.21
N ILE A 549 -4.08 4.37 -36.07
CA ILE A 549 -4.80 5.11 -37.11
C ILE A 549 -4.52 4.45 -38.45
N SER A 550 -5.56 4.15 -39.24
CA SER A 550 -5.43 3.44 -40.52
C SER A 550 -6.43 3.96 -41.55
N GLY A 551 -6.15 3.73 -42.84
CA GLY A 551 -7.06 4.03 -43.94
C GLY A 551 -6.73 5.28 -44.75
N ALA A 552 -5.91 6.22 -44.24
CA ALA A 552 -5.51 7.39 -45.02
C ALA A 552 -4.60 6.99 -46.20
N GLN A 553 -5.14 7.08 -47.42
CA GLN A 553 -4.37 6.95 -48.66
C GLN A 553 -3.67 8.28 -48.94
N LEU A 554 -2.35 8.31 -48.79
CA LEU A 554 -1.54 9.53 -48.95
C LEU A 554 -0.63 9.39 -50.17
N ASN A 555 -0.66 10.40 -51.04
CA ASN A 555 0.23 10.49 -52.22
C ASN A 555 1.61 11.05 -51.83
N ASP A 556 1.69 11.86 -50.76
CA ASP A 556 2.92 12.46 -50.26
C ASP A 556 3.11 12.14 -48.75
N PRO A 557 4.24 11.52 -48.36
CA PRO A 557 4.55 11.16 -46.96
C PRO A 557 4.83 12.36 -46.04
N ASN A 558 5.02 13.58 -46.57
CA ASN A 558 5.41 14.75 -45.79
C ASN A 558 4.23 15.57 -45.26
N VAL A 559 2.98 15.08 -45.31
CA VAL A 559 1.80 15.94 -45.08
C VAL A 559 0.65 15.36 -44.19
N LEU A 560 0.88 14.65 -43.08
CA LEU A 560 -0.16 14.45 -42.04
C LEU A 560 0.19 14.91 -40.60
N SER A 561 -0.39 16.03 -40.09
CA SER A 561 -0.29 16.39 -38.66
C SER A 561 -1.47 15.85 -37.91
N ILE A 562 -1.21 14.95 -36.96
CA ILE A 562 -2.20 14.56 -35.95
C ILE A 562 -1.76 15.17 -34.64
N LYS A 563 -2.55 16.12 -34.13
CA LYS A 563 -2.30 16.74 -32.82
C LYS A 563 -3.15 16.09 -31.74
N PHE A 564 -2.50 15.41 -30.82
CA PHE A 564 -3.12 14.95 -29.58
C PHE A 564 -2.79 15.92 -28.46
N TYR A 565 -3.81 16.44 -27.80
CA TYR A 565 -3.64 17.24 -26.59
C TYR A 565 -3.98 16.35 -25.41
N MET A 566 -3.01 16.05 -24.58
CA MET A 566 -3.22 15.18 -23.42
C MET A 566 -3.07 15.99 -22.15
N LEU A 567 -4.14 16.05 -21.37
CA LEU A 567 -4.15 16.65 -20.05
C LEU A 567 -3.96 15.56 -19.00
N ASN A 568 -3.24 15.89 -17.94
CA ASN A 568 -3.13 15.01 -16.79
C ASN A 568 -4.50 14.95 -16.10
N ALA A 569 -5.09 13.76 -15.97
CA ALA A 569 -6.43 13.62 -15.40
C ALA A 569 -6.50 13.94 -13.88
N LEU A 570 -5.34 14.05 -13.21
CA LEU A 570 -5.24 14.53 -11.82
C LEU A 570 -5.05 16.05 -11.72
N ASP A 571 -4.44 16.66 -12.74
CA ASP A 571 -4.11 18.09 -12.80
C ASP A 571 -4.29 18.59 -14.24
N GLU A 572 -5.54 18.89 -14.60
CA GLU A 572 -5.91 19.27 -15.98
C GLU A 572 -5.22 20.58 -16.45
N SER A 573 -4.63 21.35 -15.53
CA SER A 573 -3.83 22.53 -15.86
C SER A 573 -2.45 22.20 -16.45
N LYS A 574 -1.99 20.95 -16.27
CA LYS A 574 -0.71 20.47 -16.79
C LYS A 574 -0.91 19.64 -18.05
N GLU A 575 -0.54 20.27 -19.16
CA GLU A 575 -0.41 19.61 -20.44
C GLU A 575 0.74 18.58 -20.39
N VAL A 576 0.42 17.34 -20.73
CA VAL A 576 1.35 16.21 -20.65
C VAL A 576 2.17 16.14 -21.92
N VAL A 577 1.54 16.21 -23.10
CA VAL A 577 2.20 16.19 -24.40
C VAL A 577 1.27 16.77 -25.49
N VAL A 578 1.83 17.60 -26.38
CA VAL A 578 1.31 17.86 -27.74
C VAL A 578 2.20 17.10 -28.71
N THR A 579 1.76 15.95 -29.24
CA THR A 579 2.48 15.32 -30.35
C THR A 579 1.87 15.79 -31.66
N SER A 580 2.70 16.20 -32.61
CA SER A 580 2.38 16.16 -34.03
C SER A 580 3.16 14.99 -34.64
N ILE A 581 2.49 14.10 -35.36
CA ILE A 581 3.19 13.08 -36.15
C ILE A 581 3.82 13.77 -37.38
N TYR A 582 5.01 14.37 -37.30
CA TYR A 582 5.70 14.95 -38.48
C TYR A 582 7.25 15.03 -38.43
N GLU A 583 7.84 14.78 -39.62
CA GLU A 583 9.19 15.08 -40.18
C GLU A 583 10.43 14.46 -39.48
N ASN A 584 11.44 13.87 -40.14
CA ASN A 584 11.98 14.04 -41.49
C ASN A 584 12.77 12.77 -41.95
N ILE A 585 12.67 12.41 -43.23
CA ILE A 585 13.36 11.27 -43.86
C ILE A 585 14.68 11.78 -44.44
N ASP A 586 15.80 11.46 -43.78
CA ASP A 586 17.09 11.30 -44.48
C ASP A 586 18.08 10.35 -43.78
N GLN A 587 17.64 9.61 -42.77
CA GLN A 587 18.39 8.43 -42.34
C GLN A 587 17.87 7.21 -43.09
N LYS A 588 18.66 6.77 -44.08
CA LYS A 588 18.67 5.36 -44.48
C LYS A 588 18.96 4.53 -43.23
N TYR A 589 17.92 4.12 -42.53
CA TYR A 589 18.02 3.03 -41.56
C TYR A 589 18.23 1.75 -42.37
N ASP A 590 19.50 1.38 -42.50
CA ASP A 590 19.89 0.05 -42.91
C ASP A 590 19.40 -0.92 -41.82
N LEU A 591 18.39 -1.72 -42.15
CA LEU A 591 17.82 -2.76 -41.28
C LEU A 591 18.83 -3.89 -40.95
N SER A 592 20.10 -3.78 -41.37
CA SER A 592 21.21 -4.63 -40.93
C SER A 592 21.98 -4.08 -39.72
N LYS A 593 21.71 -2.86 -39.26
CA LYS A 593 22.31 -2.31 -38.03
C LYS A 593 21.22 -1.96 -37.02
N ASN A 594 20.96 -2.95 -36.17
CA ASN A 594 20.18 -2.86 -34.94
C ASN A 594 20.76 -1.77 -34.02
N GLU A 595 20.09 -0.63 -33.94
CA GLU A 595 20.10 0.19 -32.72
C GLU A 595 18.66 0.55 -32.35
N THR A 596 18.00 -0.39 -31.68
CA THR A 596 16.88 -0.13 -30.77
C THR A 596 17.08 -1.04 -29.57
N LEU A 597 17.59 -0.46 -28.48
CA LEU A 597 17.65 -1.11 -27.17
C LEU A 597 17.10 -0.14 -26.13
N ASP A 598 15.87 -0.42 -25.71
CA ASP A 598 15.56 -0.62 -24.30
C ASP A 598 14.22 -1.38 -24.22
N VAL A 599 14.38 -2.70 -24.17
CA VAL A 599 13.47 -3.78 -23.73
C VAL A 599 12.06 -3.81 -24.34
N GLU A 600 11.97 -4.14 -25.63
CA GLU A 600 10.88 -4.99 -26.11
C GLU A 600 11.49 -6.04 -27.04
N GLY A 601 11.50 -7.30 -26.60
CA GLY A 601 11.79 -8.41 -27.49
C GLY A 601 10.84 -8.41 -28.69
N ARG A 602 11.25 -9.02 -29.79
CA ARG A 602 10.36 -9.15 -30.95
C ARG A 602 9.27 -10.16 -30.60
N PHE A 603 8.00 -9.77 -30.76
CA PHE A 603 6.91 -10.72 -30.70
C PHE A 603 6.84 -11.50 -32.01
N ILE A 604 7.12 -12.80 -31.96
CA ILE A 604 6.96 -13.72 -33.09
C ILE A 604 5.91 -14.75 -32.68
N ASN A 605 4.79 -14.79 -33.40
CA ASN A 605 3.69 -15.73 -33.10
C ASN A 605 3.21 -15.70 -31.63
N ASN A 606 3.17 -14.51 -31.01
CA ASN A 606 2.85 -14.25 -29.60
C ASN A 606 3.94 -14.61 -28.56
N ASP A 607 5.11 -15.11 -28.97
CA ASP A 607 6.24 -15.34 -28.08
C ASP A 607 7.15 -14.11 -28.03
N LEU A 608 7.59 -13.73 -26.82
CA LEU A 608 8.59 -12.68 -26.61
C LEU A 608 9.98 -13.25 -26.93
N VAL A 609 10.62 -12.76 -27.99
CA VAL A 609 11.94 -13.26 -28.41
C VAL A 609 13.04 -12.24 -28.12
N TRP A 610 14.08 -12.69 -27.41
CA TRP A 610 15.32 -11.95 -27.19
C TRP A 610 16.45 -12.50 -28.06
N GLU A 611 17.14 -11.60 -28.73
CA GLU A 611 18.30 -11.90 -29.59
C GLU A 611 19.34 -10.78 -29.48
N GLY A 612 20.63 -11.13 -29.53
CA GLY A 612 21.73 -10.17 -29.40
C GLY A 612 21.97 -9.71 -27.96
N ASP A 613 22.42 -8.47 -27.79
CA ASP A 613 22.66 -7.88 -26.48
C ASP A 613 21.36 -7.23 -25.96
N VAL A 614 20.95 -7.56 -24.73
CA VAL A 614 19.70 -7.09 -24.08
C VAL A 614 20.07 -6.41 -22.77
N PHE A 615 19.66 -5.16 -22.57
CA PHE A 615 19.97 -4.40 -21.35
C PHE A 615 18.73 -4.20 -20.50
N LEU A 616 18.74 -4.67 -19.25
CA LEU A 616 17.63 -4.59 -18.31
C LEU A 616 17.95 -3.59 -17.20
N LYS A 617 17.24 -2.47 -17.20
CA LYS A 617 17.34 -1.40 -16.18
C LYS A 617 16.25 -1.48 -15.11
N GLU A 618 15.22 -2.29 -15.33
CA GLU A 618 14.11 -2.51 -14.41
C GLU A 618 13.70 -3.99 -14.40
N ASP A 619 13.01 -4.41 -13.35
CA ASP A 619 12.55 -5.79 -13.19
C ASP A 619 11.65 -6.21 -14.35
N VAL A 620 11.85 -7.44 -14.84
CA VAL A 620 11.04 -8.02 -15.92
C VAL A 620 10.15 -9.10 -15.33
N LEU A 621 8.83 -9.03 -15.62
CA LEU A 621 7.86 -10.07 -15.28
C LEU A 621 7.35 -10.73 -16.56
N ILE A 622 7.61 -12.03 -16.71
CA ILE A 622 7.04 -12.87 -17.77
C ILE A 622 5.74 -13.45 -17.24
N LYS A 623 4.60 -12.96 -17.75
CA LYS A 623 3.27 -13.33 -17.25
C LYS A 623 2.87 -14.75 -17.65
N LYS A 624 1.88 -15.33 -16.98
CA LYS A 624 1.40 -16.72 -17.17
C LYS A 624 1.08 -17.12 -18.62
N ASP A 625 0.63 -16.17 -19.44
CA ASP A 625 0.25 -16.35 -20.84
C ASP A 625 1.37 -16.00 -21.83
N GLN A 626 2.58 -15.70 -21.34
CA GLN A 626 3.72 -15.30 -22.14
C GLN A 626 4.81 -16.38 -22.16
N ASN A 627 5.40 -16.58 -23.32
CA ASN A 627 6.64 -17.33 -23.47
C ASN A 627 7.77 -16.35 -23.77
N LEU A 628 8.85 -16.42 -23.01
CA LEU A 628 10.10 -15.74 -23.32
C LEU A 628 11.09 -16.74 -23.93
N ILE A 629 11.56 -16.47 -25.16
CA ILE A 629 12.53 -17.29 -25.89
C ILE A 629 13.81 -16.49 -26.08
N LEU A 630 14.95 -16.99 -25.58
CA LEU A 630 16.27 -16.42 -25.85
C LEU A 630 16.96 -17.23 -26.95
N LYS A 631 17.39 -16.57 -28.02
CA LYS A 631 18.15 -17.21 -29.10
C LYS A 631 19.59 -17.52 -28.68
N PRO A 632 20.25 -18.56 -29.26
CA PRO A 632 21.67 -18.82 -29.01
C PRO A 632 22.54 -17.59 -29.21
N GLY A 633 23.52 -17.38 -28.31
CA GLY A 633 24.42 -16.22 -28.33
C GLY A 633 23.88 -14.93 -27.69
N THR A 634 22.64 -14.93 -27.18
CA THR A 634 22.04 -13.76 -26.50
C THR A 634 22.79 -13.41 -25.21
N LYS A 635 23.10 -12.12 -25.00
CA LYS A 635 23.68 -11.62 -23.75
C LYS A 635 22.71 -10.67 -23.06
N VAL A 636 22.29 -11.02 -21.86
CA VAL A 636 21.40 -10.22 -21.02
C VAL A 636 22.24 -9.52 -19.96
N PHE A 637 22.26 -8.19 -20.00
CA PHE A 637 22.93 -7.30 -19.07
C PHE A 637 21.90 -6.76 -18.08
N LEU A 638 22.08 -6.99 -16.78
CA LEU A 638 21.15 -6.57 -15.73
C LEU A 638 21.79 -5.52 -14.82
N ASP A 639 21.08 -4.40 -14.59
CA ASP A 639 21.51 -3.38 -13.64
C ASP A 639 21.39 -3.86 -12.18
N SER A 640 21.99 -3.09 -11.27
CA SER A 640 22.03 -3.46 -9.84
C SER A 640 20.62 -3.65 -9.26
N ASN A 641 20.39 -4.80 -8.62
CA ASN A 641 19.11 -5.25 -8.07
C ASN A 641 17.97 -5.52 -9.08
N VAL A 642 18.26 -5.55 -10.40
CA VAL A 642 17.24 -5.90 -11.41
C VAL A 642 17.01 -7.40 -11.46
N SER A 643 15.75 -7.81 -11.38
CA SER A 643 15.30 -9.21 -11.34
C SER A 643 14.47 -9.59 -12.56
N ILE A 644 14.46 -10.87 -12.89
CA ILE A 644 13.57 -11.48 -13.87
C ILE A 644 12.65 -12.47 -13.13
N PHE A 645 11.36 -12.20 -13.14
CA PHE A 645 10.32 -13.06 -12.56
C PHE A 645 9.57 -13.79 -13.68
N VAL A 646 9.44 -15.10 -13.56
CA VAL A 646 8.80 -15.95 -14.56
C VAL A 646 7.56 -16.60 -13.97
N GLU A 647 6.39 -16.12 -14.39
CA GLU A 647 5.07 -16.74 -14.15
C GLU A 647 4.56 -17.51 -15.37
N GLY A 648 5.02 -17.18 -16.58
CA GLY A 648 4.78 -17.93 -17.83
C GLY A 648 5.86 -18.97 -18.11
N SER A 649 6.33 -19.04 -19.36
CA SER A 649 7.42 -19.94 -19.75
C SER A 649 8.70 -19.19 -20.15
N LEU A 650 9.85 -19.79 -19.87
CA LEU A 650 11.18 -19.28 -20.27
C LEU A 650 11.97 -20.38 -20.98
N PHE A 651 12.30 -20.15 -22.25
CA PHE A 651 13.13 -21.04 -23.07
C PHE A 651 14.43 -20.34 -23.43
N ALA A 652 15.51 -20.64 -22.70
CA ALA A 652 16.85 -20.17 -22.99
C ALA A 652 17.74 -21.35 -23.38
N ILE A 653 17.67 -21.74 -24.65
CA ILE A 653 18.37 -22.91 -25.19
C ILE A 653 19.54 -22.40 -26.04
N GLY A 654 20.69 -22.22 -25.41
CA GLY A 654 21.94 -21.84 -26.06
C GLY A 654 22.63 -23.00 -26.76
N GLN A 655 23.80 -22.73 -27.35
CA GLN A 655 24.68 -23.75 -27.96
C GLN A 655 26.07 -23.68 -27.33
N LYS A 656 26.86 -24.74 -27.41
CA LYS A 656 28.22 -24.78 -26.86
C LYS A 656 29.11 -23.68 -27.46
N GLU A 657 28.93 -23.39 -28.75
CA GLU A 657 29.67 -22.39 -29.51
C GLU A 657 29.03 -20.98 -29.39
N ALA A 658 27.78 -20.89 -28.93
CA ALA A 658 27.02 -19.65 -28.76
C ALA A 658 26.16 -19.70 -27.47
N PRO A 659 26.79 -19.64 -26.29
CA PRO A 659 26.06 -19.72 -25.02
C PRO A 659 25.24 -18.46 -24.80
N ILE A 660 24.13 -18.60 -24.06
CA ILE A 660 23.36 -17.45 -23.57
C ILE A 660 24.01 -16.97 -22.28
N VAL A 661 24.20 -15.66 -22.10
CA VAL A 661 24.91 -15.10 -20.94
C VAL A 661 24.03 -14.09 -20.21
N PHE A 662 23.73 -14.34 -18.94
CA PHE A 662 23.15 -13.35 -18.02
C PHE A 662 24.27 -12.74 -17.18
N GLN A 663 24.42 -11.42 -17.18
CA GLN A 663 25.51 -10.76 -16.47
C GLN A 663 25.13 -9.38 -15.93
N ALA A 664 25.79 -8.93 -14.87
CA ALA A 664 25.63 -7.55 -14.39
C ALA A 664 26.10 -6.53 -15.45
N SER A 665 25.37 -5.43 -15.63
CA SER A 665 25.79 -4.28 -16.45
C SER A 665 26.97 -3.51 -15.84
N GLY A 666 27.28 -3.72 -14.55
CA GLY A 666 28.35 -3.04 -13.83
C GLY A 666 28.89 -3.85 -12.64
N ASN A 667 29.57 -3.19 -11.70
CA ASN A 667 30.29 -3.85 -10.60
C ASN A 667 29.42 -4.27 -9.41
N ARG A 668 28.11 -3.96 -9.43
CA ARG A 668 27.17 -4.34 -8.37
C ARG A 668 26.31 -5.50 -8.84
N PRO A 669 25.96 -6.44 -7.95
CA PRO A 669 25.18 -7.61 -8.35
C PRO A 669 23.79 -7.22 -8.87
N TRP A 670 23.31 -7.96 -9.86
CA TRP A 670 21.91 -7.92 -10.26
C TRP A 670 21.03 -8.68 -9.25
N GLY A 671 19.72 -8.68 -9.46
CA GLY A 671 18.76 -9.30 -8.54
C GLY A 671 18.66 -10.81 -8.75
N VAL A 672 17.45 -11.31 -8.98
CA VAL A 672 17.18 -12.76 -9.08
C VAL A 672 16.51 -13.13 -10.39
N LEU A 673 16.81 -14.31 -10.93
CA LEU A 673 15.95 -15.01 -11.90
C LEU A 673 15.08 -15.99 -11.11
N ALA A 674 13.79 -15.68 -10.94
CA ALA A 674 12.88 -16.43 -10.08
C ALA A 674 11.71 -17.02 -10.87
N LEU A 675 11.48 -18.32 -10.73
CA LEU A 675 10.18 -18.92 -11.09
C LEU A 675 9.17 -18.61 -9.98
N HIS A 676 8.01 -18.10 -10.38
CA HIS A 676 6.99 -17.61 -9.47
C HIS A 676 5.65 -18.38 -9.57
N ASP A 677 5.47 -19.24 -10.59
CA ASP A 677 4.30 -20.14 -10.72
C ASP A 677 4.74 -21.61 -10.85
N ILE A 678 3.96 -22.54 -10.27
CA ILE A 678 4.19 -23.98 -10.32
C ILE A 678 3.91 -24.58 -11.71
N ASN A 679 3.16 -23.87 -12.55
CA ASN A 679 2.87 -24.25 -13.93
C ASN A 679 3.82 -23.62 -14.96
N SER A 680 4.80 -22.83 -14.52
CA SER A 680 5.82 -22.25 -15.39
C SER A 680 6.75 -23.33 -15.94
N ASN A 681 6.94 -23.34 -17.27
CA ASN A 681 7.94 -24.19 -17.90
C ASN A 681 9.24 -23.40 -18.11
N ILE A 682 10.34 -23.88 -17.53
CA ILE A 682 11.67 -23.32 -17.76
C ILE A 682 12.60 -24.36 -18.38
N GLU A 683 13.23 -23.98 -19.48
CA GLU A 683 14.29 -24.77 -20.11
C GLU A 683 15.54 -23.91 -20.28
N LEU A 684 16.61 -24.31 -19.62
CA LEU A 684 17.92 -23.64 -19.68
C LEU A 684 18.96 -24.64 -20.20
N SER A 685 19.58 -24.32 -21.33
CA SER A 685 20.68 -25.09 -21.90
C SER A 685 21.80 -24.15 -22.36
N TYR A 686 23.06 -24.52 -22.13
CA TYR A 686 24.24 -23.68 -22.43
C TYR A 686 24.09 -22.21 -22.00
N CYS A 687 23.58 -21.99 -20.77
CA CYS A 687 23.40 -20.68 -20.16
C CYS A 687 24.48 -20.40 -19.10
N HIS A 688 25.06 -19.19 -19.11
CA HIS A 688 26.04 -18.74 -18.13
C HIS A 688 25.50 -17.55 -17.32
N PHE A 689 25.61 -17.62 -16.00
CA PHE A 689 25.17 -16.54 -15.10
C PHE A 689 26.39 -15.93 -14.40
N LYS A 690 26.52 -14.60 -14.40
CA LYS A 690 27.66 -13.86 -13.84
C LYS A 690 27.20 -12.64 -13.06
N GLY A 691 27.84 -12.37 -11.93
CA GLY A 691 27.61 -11.13 -11.16
C GLY A 691 26.17 -10.94 -10.68
N GLY A 692 25.44 -12.02 -10.42
CA GLY A 692 24.11 -12.02 -9.77
C GLY A 692 24.20 -12.40 -8.31
#